data_AF-A0A8J4W6X9-F1
#
_entry.id   AF-A0A8J4W6X9-F1
#
_cell.length_a   1.000
_cell.length_b   1.000
_cell.length_c   1.000
_cell.angle_alpha   90.00
_cell.angle_beta   90.00
_cell.angle_gamma   90.00
#
_symmetry.space_group_name_H-M   'P 1'
#
loop_
_entity.id
_entity.type
_entity.pdbx_description
1 polymer ?
#
loop_
_entity_poly.entity_id
_entity_poly.type
_entity_poly.pdbx_seq_one_letter_code
_entity_poly.pdbx_strand_id
1 'polypeptide(L)'
;METAANDAADFTIDTTTTYQSIIGFGGAFTDASAINTYLLDSGLQDILVDAYFGDDGLQYTIGRIPIGSTDFSLTIYSYNDVEGDLAMDNFSIDMDKAKKIPFIQRAMSTSSRGMKLYASSWAPPAWMTTENTTINCAVQGYPGGEYWKALALYYSKFVTAYENEGVPIWAITTQNEPTEQFAFKYWQSLRFNVTTERDFIKRDLGPQMKADHPDLKVIMMDDQKDLLLDWDATLLDEDSAQYVSGAGVHWYKNLDFLVDTAGNFDDLTTFHESYPDLFILATEACEGYLLDGIVTGAGPTLQNPTFAWQRAQIYARDIIGDLAHYASGWTDWNLVLNTTGGPSWVDNLVDSPILIDEEGGAEFYKQPMFYAMGHFSKFLPPDSVRVDLTASTSASSTLTKVDRVAFLTPDNQVVFVLSNRDSSAHNITQDIEGVCVCNATTCDTISTEYLFLSNREAGLFQTSKAGDRLAYSTLDLDDSSDNAADLIIDSTTTYQEIIGFGGAFTDAAAINIYLMDTAVQQLILDAYFSDTGLQYSLGRIPIASTDFSEYVYSYNPSVDDFEMTNFSIDVDKSPLSNKLDLIQRALNETTSASRNLTFFASSWAPPLWMTTSNTTLNCEMNGYPGGEYWEALALYCSKFIDAYEAEGVPIWGLTTQNEPMKQELATKFWQSLRFNTSTERDFIKRDLGPLMKENHPDLKIIILDDQKDLLLDWNASLLDEEARSYVSGVGVHWYKNLDFAFGTSGDFDDLATFYADYPDIFILATEACEGSLVKGLGTGVGTNLFDYSNTTWQRGENYARDIINDLASYASGWTDWNLVLNTSGGPNWADNQVDAPILVDEEGGTEFYKQPMYYVMGHFSKFLVPGSVQVALKVNSDASSTLEDIDRVAFLTPDDQLVVVLSNRDSKEKNIRMSLSAEERALTVRVDMQESEPGAIDIVDEFVPHLTLFLDFIMRTANSYIAAMLAAAAVSTTAAHRMHHAHAMRGLQMDMGSMDMGSMDMTSTSTESSSTMSTHSSMDMASMDMSSSSITSDEDFTCPVCGMSTKDMGYDNDNHISFAHGQTIYTCGMAARSFDDYSFDLTDTSYLAANVAEFIINSTDASAYAKCEDSCDECANGIMDPVTGDEITTDNYQYVCLNNGQKIYFASTDSKAEYLNNVNSEPRYLVDTIICENEACSDAKNITVLSAAAQAFVPDLSSSSSTGSTAASGSSAAVSVNSPAGLSVAVVTVLAAIAAMV
;
A
#
# COMPACT_ATOMS: atom_id res chain seq x y z
N MET A 1 46.16 0.07 2.43
CA MET A 1 45.38 0.46 3.62
C MET A 1 44.77 -0.81 4.15
N GLU A 2 44.63 -0.95 5.47
CA GLU A 2 44.05 -2.17 6.05
C GLU A 2 42.57 -2.24 5.67
N THR A 3 42.16 -3.43 5.21
CA THR A 3 40.76 -3.81 5.02
C THR A 3 40.11 -3.91 6.39
N ALA A 4 39.18 -3.02 6.69
CA ALA A 4 38.25 -3.24 7.80
C ALA A 4 37.21 -4.26 7.33
N ALA A 5 37.13 -5.40 8.00
CA ALA A 5 36.11 -6.41 7.78
C ALA A 5 35.27 -6.53 9.06
N ASN A 6 34.00 -6.19 8.94
CA ASN A 6 32.83 -6.73 9.66
C ASN A 6 31.66 -5.76 9.40
N ASP A 7 31.02 -5.89 8.24
CA ASP A 7 29.63 -5.46 8.10
C ASP A 7 28.78 -6.56 8.73
N ALA A 8 28.33 -6.30 9.95
CA ALA A 8 27.26 -7.03 10.61
C ALA A 8 26.26 -5.96 11.05
N ALA A 9 24.96 -6.18 10.81
CA ALA A 9 23.94 -5.22 11.21
C ALA A 9 24.11 -4.74 12.65
N ASP A 10 23.88 -3.45 12.85
CA ASP A 10 23.89 -2.85 14.19
C ASP A 10 22.72 -3.37 15.04
N PHE A 11 21.63 -3.80 14.39
CA PHE A 11 20.44 -4.39 14.99
C PHE A 11 19.96 -5.64 14.26
N THR A 12 19.41 -6.59 15.00
CA THR A 12 18.68 -7.76 14.49
C THR A 12 17.29 -7.76 15.12
N ILE A 13 16.24 -7.85 14.29
CA ILE A 13 14.84 -7.94 14.70
C ILE A 13 14.41 -9.40 14.58
N ASP A 14 13.90 -9.98 15.67
CA ASP A 14 13.30 -11.32 15.67
C ASP A 14 11.77 -11.19 15.83
N THR A 15 11.06 -11.38 14.72
CA THR A 15 9.59 -11.30 14.65
C THR A 15 8.89 -12.54 15.24
N THR A 16 9.62 -13.62 15.55
CA THR A 16 9.06 -14.83 16.16
C THR A 16 8.90 -14.70 17.68
N THR A 17 9.74 -13.88 18.33
CA THR A 17 9.65 -13.57 19.76
C THR A 17 8.76 -12.36 20.01
N THR A 18 7.47 -12.60 20.32
CA THR A 18 6.48 -11.55 20.60
C THR A 18 6.29 -11.27 22.09
N TYR A 19 6.00 -10.01 22.45
CA TYR A 19 5.69 -9.57 23.82
C TYR A 19 4.25 -9.01 23.91
N GLN A 20 4.06 -7.82 24.51
CA GLN A 20 2.73 -7.24 24.71
C GLN A 20 2.13 -6.67 23.43
N SER A 21 0.80 -6.73 23.33
CA SER A 21 0.02 -6.03 22.29
C SER A 21 -0.22 -4.55 22.66
N ILE A 22 -0.30 -3.70 21.64
CA ILE A 22 -0.59 -2.27 21.78
C ILE A 22 -2.10 -2.03 21.88
N ILE A 23 -2.52 -1.37 22.96
CA ILE A 23 -3.89 -0.88 23.18
C ILE A 23 -4.14 0.38 22.34
N GLY A 24 -3.15 1.27 22.23
CA GLY A 24 -3.18 2.50 21.44
C GLY A 24 -2.39 3.66 22.05
N PHE A 25 -2.57 4.86 21.47
CA PHE A 25 -1.94 6.12 21.89
C PHE A 25 -2.97 7.26 21.88
N GLY A 26 -2.79 8.28 22.73
CA GLY A 26 -3.84 9.28 22.94
C GLY A 26 -3.42 10.53 23.72
N GLY A 27 -4.44 11.30 24.13
CA GLY A 27 -4.33 12.43 25.06
C GLY A 27 -5.63 12.66 25.86
N ALA A 28 -5.67 13.62 26.77
CA ALA A 28 -6.85 13.91 27.59
C ALA A 28 -7.75 15.04 27.05
N PHE A 29 -9.06 14.78 27.10
CA PHE A 29 -10.16 15.71 26.81
C PHE A 29 -10.49 16.58 28.04
N THR A 30 -9.52 17.38 28.49
CA THR A 30 -9.70 18.29 29.62
C THR A 30 -10.65 19.44 29.28
N ASP A 31 -11.19 20.10 30.31
CA ASP A 31 -11.94 21.34 30.16
C ASP A 31 -11.11 22.38 29.38
N ALA A 32 -9.81 22.52 29.69
CA ALA A 32 -8.88 23.39 28.96
C ALA A 32 -8.79 23.03 27.47
N SER A 33 -8.54 21.77 27.12
CA SER A 33 -8.44 21.34 25.72
C SER A 33 -9.73 21.54 24.93
N ALA A 34 -10.88 21.26 25.54
CA ALA A 34 -12.17 21.57 24.93
C ALA A 34 -12.41 23.08 24.81
N ILE A 35 -12.04 23.89 25.82
CA ILE A 35 -12.19 25.35 25.77
C ILE A 35 -11.37 25.95 24.63
N ASN A 36 -10.08 25.59 24.54
CA ASN A 36 -9.16 26.12 23.54
C ASN A 36 -9.57 25.69 22.12
N THR A 37 -9.95 24.43 21.91
CA THR A 37 -10.46 23.96 20.60
C THR A 37 -11.61 24.84 20.10
N TYR A 38 -12.57 25.19 20.96
CA TYR A 38 -13.69 26.09 20.62
C TYR A 38 -13.35 27.60 20.69
N LEU A 39 -12.07 27.99 20.68
CA LEU A 39 -11.63 29.35 20.33
C LEU A 39 -11.35 29.49 18.83
N LEU A 40 -10.98 28.40 18.15
CA LEU A 40 -10.78 28.36 16.70
C LEU A 40 -12.11 28.51 15.95
N ASP A 41 -12.07 28.93 14.69
CA ASP A 41 -13.22 28.77 13.78
C ASP A 41 -13.49 27.29 13.44
N SER A 42 -14.62 26.99 12.80
CA SER A 42 -15.01 25.60 12.51
C SER A 42 -14.03 24.85 11.60
N GLY A 43 -13.43 25.53 10.61
CA GLY A 43 -12.49 24.90 9.69
C GLY A 43 -11.17 24.55 10.38
N LEU A 44 -10.63 25.48 11.17
CA LEU A 44 -9.45 25.20 12.01
C LEU A 44 -9.73 24.15 13.10
N GLN A 45 -10.95 24.07 13.64
CA GLN A 45 -11.35 22.96 14.52
C GLN A 45 -11.34 21.61 13.79
N ASP A 46 -11.85 21.55 12.56
CA ASP A 46 -11.84 20.31 11.77
C ASP A 46 -10.40 19.89 11.46
N ILE A 47 -9.53 20.82 11.04
CA ILE A 47 -8.09 20.56 10.78
C ILE A 47 -7.35 20.13 12.07
N LEU A 48 -7.71 20.66 13.24
CA LEU A 48 -7.12 20.24 14.52
C LEU A 48 -7.57 18.83 14.93
N VAL A 49 -8.86 18.51 14.77
CA VAL A 49 -9.41 17.18 15.06
C VAL A 49 -8.79 16.15 14.11
N ASP A 50 -8.73 16.47 12.82
CA ASP A 50 -8.12 15.62 11.80
C ASP A 50 -6.63 15.39 12.08
N ALA A 51 -5.88 16.43 12.44
CA ALA A 51 -4.47 16.31 12.79
C ALA A 51 -4.19 15.27 13.90
N TYR A 52 -5.10 15.10 14.88
CA TYR A 52 -4.95 14.06 15.91
C TYR A 52 -5.58 12.71 15.53
N PHE A 53 -6.75 12.71 14.91
CA PHE A 53 -7.62 11.52 14.82
C PHE A 53 -7.87 11.03 13.40
N GLY A 54 -7.69 11.88 12.39
CA GLY A 54 -7.90 11.57 10.97
C GLY A 54 -6.79 10.73 10.35
N ASP A 55 -7.06 10.22 9.15
CA ASP A 55 -6.19 9.27 8.45
C ASP A 55 -4.86 9.91 8.01
N ASP A 56 -4.89 11.18 7.63
CA ASP A 56 -3.70 11.97 7.30
C ASP A 56 -2.96 12.44 8.56
N GLY A 57 -3.67 12.55 9.69
CA GLY A 57 -3.14 12.90 11.01
C GLY A 57 -2.44 11.78 11.78
N LEU A 58 -2.40 11.91 13.11
CA LEU A 58 -1.72 10.96 14.01
C LEU A 58 -2.51 9.67 14.28
N GLN A 59 -3.77 9.58 13.84
CA GLN A 59 -4.67 8.44 14.08
C GLN A 59 -4.70 7.96 15.56
N TYR A 60 -4.82 8.89 16.51
CA TYR A 60 -4.99 8.59 17.94
C TYR A 60 -6.18 7.66 18.19
N THR A 61 -5.97 6.68 19.08
CA THR A 61 -6.91 5.58 19.38
C THR A 61 -7.26 5.46 20.86
N ILE A 62 -6.68 6.30 21.73
CA ILE A 62 -7.00 6.41 23.14
C ILE A 62 -7.45 7.83 23.48
N GLY A 63 -8.37 7.98 24.44
CA GLY A 63 -8.75 9.27 25.00
C GLY A 63 -9.02 9.22 26.49
N ARG A 64 -8.40 10.11 27.27
CA ARG A 64 -8.63 10.24 28.72
C ARG A 64 -9.70 11.30 29.01
N ILE A 65 -10.65 11.02 29.89
CA ILE A 65 -11.76 11.92 30.23
C ILE A 65 -11.76 12.24 31.73
N PRO A 66 -11.63 13.51 32.14
CA PRO A 66 -11.79 13.88 33.53
C PRO A 66 -13.22 13.76 34.05
N ILE A 67 -13.40 13.05 35.16
CA ILE A 67 -14.65 12.96 35.91
C ILE A 67 -14.76 14.19 36.82
N GLY A 68 -15.38 15.25 36.30
CA GLY A 68 -15.53 16.53 36.98
C GLY A 68 -14.35 17.48 36.71
N SER A 69 -14.23 18.51 37.56
CA SER A 69 -13.19 19.54 37.40
C SER A 69 -11.79 19.11 37.84
N THR A 70 -10.80 19.69 37.18
CA THR A 70 -9.35 19.48 37.36
C THR A 70 -8.65 20.80 37.67
N ASP A 71 -7.33 20.80 37.77
CA ASP A 71 -6.50 22.02 37.66
C ASP A 71 -6.60 22.69 36.28
N PHE A 72 -6.68 21.90 35.21
CA PHE A 72 -6.97 22.33 33.82
C PHE A 72 -8.47 22.56 33.56
N SER A 73 -9.10 23.32 34.47
CA SER A 73 -10.49 23.77 34.39
C SER A 73 -10.57 25.24 34.78
N LEU A 74 -11.62 25.97 34.37
CA LEU A 74 -11.82 27.39 34.75
C LEU A 74 -12.33 27.59 36.18
N THR A 75 -13.01 26.58 36.73
CA THR A 75 -13.64 26.62 38.06
C THR A 75 -13.72 25.21 38.66
N ILE A 76 -13.69 25.11 39.99
CA ILE A 76 -13.99 23.86 40.70
C ILE A 76 -15.51 23.56 40.63
N TYR A 77 -15.86 22.36 40.17
CA TYR A 77 -17.21 21.78 40.20
C TYR A 77 -17.14 20.23 40.33
N SER A 78 -18.23 19.61 40.77
CA SER A 78 -18.48 18.17 40.59
C SER A 78 -19.80 17.96 39.85
N TYR A 79 -20.11 16.71 39.48
CA TYR A 79 -21.41 16.38 38.88
C TYR A 79 -22.55 16.27 39.92
N ASN A 80 -22.28 16.40 41.22
CA ASN A 80 -23.34 16.38 42.25
C ASN A 80 -23.00 17.22 43.49
N ASP A 81 -23.01 18.55 43.36
CA ASP A 81 -22.70 19.47 44.48
C ASP A 81 -23.88 19.69 45.45
N VAL A 82 -24.96 18.88 45.40
CA VAL A 82 -26.08 18.96 46.36
C VAL A 82 -25.73 18.24 47.66
N GLU A 83 -25.56 19.00 48.74
CA GLU A 83 -25.12 18.50 50.05
C GLU A 83 -25.99 17.33 50.58
N GLY A 84 -25.34 16.18 50.80
CA GLY A 84 -25.95 14.99 51.41
C GLY A 84 -26.70 14.06 50.43
N ASP A 85 -26.63 14.29 49.12
CA ASP A 85 -27.26 13.44 48.11
C ASP A 85 -26.49 12.14 47.83
N LEU A 86 -26.52 11.23 48.82
CA LEU A 86 -25.94 9.89 48.74
C LEU A 86 -26.61 8.99 47.68
N ALA A 87 -27.78 9.37 47.16
CA ALA A 87 -28.52 8.60 46.14
C ALA A 87 -28.13 8.99 44.70
N MET A 88 -27.40 10.10 44.53
CA MET A 88 -27.08 10.68 43.22
C MET A 88 -28.36 11.01 42.42
N ASP A 89 -29.36 11.57 43.11
CA ASP A 89 -30.64 12.02 42.55
C ASP A 89 -30.48 13.33 41.74
N ASN A 90 -29.49 14.17 42.09
CA ASN A 90 -29.19 15.45 41.45
C ASN A 90 -27.91 15.40 40.58
N PHE A 91 -27.42 14.19 40.28
CA PHE A 91 -26.25 14.00 39.42
C PHE A 91 -26.51 14.53 38.00
N SER A 92 -25.62 15.38 37.48
CA SER A 92 -25.67 15.86 36.09
C SER A 92 -24.29 16.17 35.50
N ILE A 93 -24.10 15.76 34.25
CA ILE A 93 -22.95 16.08 33.39
C ILE A 93 -23.18 17.29 32.48
N ASP A 94 -24.21 18.13 32.74
CA ASP A 94 -24.57 19.26 31.86
C ASP A 94 -23.43 20.26 31.61
N MET A 95 -22.43 20.34 32.49
CA MET A 95 -21.21 21.13 32.30
C MET A 95 -20.39 20.69 31.07
N ASP A 96 -20.35 19.38 30.79
CA ASP A 96 -19.53 18.81 29.72
C ASP A 96 -20.22 18.88 28.34
N LYS A 97 -21.56 18.88 28.34
CA LYS A 97 -22.40 18.84 27.13
C LYS A 97 -22.16 20.00 26.17
N ALA A 98 -21.67 21.13 26.66
CA ALA A 98 -21.44 22.31 25.85
C ALA A 98 -20.17 22.24 24.98
N LYS A 99 -19.15 21.44 25.39
CA LYS A 99 -17.83 21.41 24.72
C LYS A 99 -17.15 20.05 24.73
N LYS A 100 -16.93 19.44 25.90
CA LYS A 100 -16.17 18.18 26.05
C LYS A 100 -16.81 17.04 25.28
N ILE A 101 -18.10 16.79 25.49
CA ILE A 101 -18.82 15.70 24.82
C ILE A 101 -18.85 15.91 23.29
N PRO A 102 -19.23 17.08 22.75
CA PRO A 102 -19.10 17.36 21.32
C PRO A 102 -17.69 17.21 20.74
N PHE A 103 -16.64 17.57 21.49
CA PHE A 103 -15.25 17.39 21.05
C PHE A 103 -14.85 15.91 20.98
N ILE A 104 -15.20 15.12 22.00
CA ILE A 104 -14.99 13.66 22.02
C ILE A 104 -15.76 12.98 20.88
N GLN A 105 -17.02 13.36 20.65
CA GLN A 105 -17.83 12.82 19.55
C GLN A 105 -17.20 13.09 18.17
N ARG A 106 -16.62 14.28 17.95
CA ARG A 106 -15.91 14.61 16.71
C ARG A 106 -14.63 13.78 16.53
N ALA A 107 -13.83 13.64 17.59
CA ALA A 107 -12.65 12.77 17.56
C ALA A 107 -13.02 11.31 17.22
N MET A 108 -14.05 10.77 17.87
CA MET A 108 -14.57 9.43 17.58
C MET A 108 -15.12 9.27 16.16
N SER A 109 -15.76 10.29 15.59
CA SER A 109 -16.30 10.21 14.21
C SER A 109 -15.22 10.37 13.13
N THR A 110 -14.07 10.95 13.48
CA THR A 110 -12.94 11.18 12.57
C THR A 110 -11.99 9.97 12.57
N SER A 111 -11.87 9.26 13.69
CA SER A 111 -11.00 8.08 13.82
C SER A 111 -11.53 6.86 13.07
N SER A 112 -10.89 6.51 11.95
CA SER A 112 -11.15 5.27 11.19
C SER A 112 -10.83 3.98 11.97
N ARG A 113 -9.84 4.05 12.87
CA ARG A 113 -9.37 2.95 13.73
C ARG A 113 -10.25 2.73 14.96
N GLY A 114 -11.14 3.68 15.28
CA GLY A 114 -11.94 3.70 16.50
C GLY A 114 -11.13 4.06 17.75
N MET A 115 -11.84 4.42 18.84
CA MET A 115 -11.21 4.93 20.06
C MET A 115 -11.61 4.16 21.33
N LYS A 116 -10.63 3.91 22.20
CA LYS A 116 -10.82 3.42 23.57
C LYS A 116 -10.76 4.60 24.54
N LEU A 117 -11.89 4.96 25.12
CA LEU A 117 -12.00 6.08 26.06
C LEU A 117 -11.93 5.58 27.51
N TYR A 118 -11.09 6.20 28.35
CA TYR A 118 -11.05 5.90 29.78
C TYR A 118 -11.20 7.16 30.63
N ALA A 119 -11.72 7.01 31.85
CA ALA A 119 -12.03 8.15 32.70
C ALA A 119 -11.35 8.09 34.09
N SER A 120 -10.88 9.25 34.55
CA SER A 120 -10.15 9.42 35.81
C SER A 120 -10.79 10.54 36.64
N SER A 121 -10.92 10.33 37.95
CA SER A 121 -11.50 11.30 38.89
C SER A 121 -10.41 11.96 39.72
N TRP A 122 -10.45 13.30 39.85
CA TRP A 122 -9.54 14.05 40.74
C TRP A 122 -10.07 14.16 42.16
N ALA A 123 -11.37 14.40 42.32
CA ALA A 123 -12.03 14.50 43.61
C ALA A 123 -13.56 14.29 43.51
N PRO A 124 -14.20 13.74 44.54
CA PRO A 124 -15.65 13.65 44.64
C PRO A 124 -16.26 15.01 45.03
N PRO A 125 -17.59 15.17 44.99
CA PRO A 125 -18.28 16.31 45.58
C PRO A 125 -17.76 16.66 46.99
N ALA A 126 -17.53 17.94 47.26
CA ALA A 126 -16.88 18.39 48.49
C ALA A 126 -17.58 17.92 49.77
N TRP A 127 -18.91 17.82 49.76
CA TRP A 127 -19.71 17.36 50.91
C TRP A 127 -19.51 15.88 51.26
N MET A 128 -18.89 15.08 50.38
CA MET A 128 -18.52 13.68 50.64
C MET A 128 -17.17 13.55 51.36
N THR A 129 -16.40 14.63 51.49
CA THR A 129 -15.04 14.62 52.04
C THR A 129 -15.00 15.09 53.49
N THR A 130 -13.96 14.69 54.22
CA THR A 130 -13.79 14.96 55.65
C THR A 130 -13.49 16.43 55.92
N GLU A 131 -12.79 17.07 54.98
CA GLU A 131 -12.38 18.47 55.02
C GLU A 131 -13.43 19.43 54.43
N ASN A 132 -14.51 18.90 53.82
CA ASN A 132 -15.52 19.65 53.05
C ASN A 132 -14.90 20.53 51.95
N THR A 133 -13.97 19.94 51.19
CA THR A 133 -13.27 20.52 50.04
C THR A 133 -12.87 19.40 49.08
N THR A 134 -12.58 19.74 47.82
CA THR A 134 -12.01 18.85 46.80
C THR A 134 -10.48 18.86 46.80
N ILE A 135 -9.84 19.86 47.42
CA ILE A 135 -8.39 20.05 47.45
C ILE A 135 -7.78 19.23 48.59
N ASN A 136 -6.86 18.32 48.26
CA ASN A 136 -6.13 17.48 49.21
C ASN A 136 -7.05 16.92 50.32
N CYS A 137 -8.02 16.10 49.93
CA CYS A 137 -9.15 15.68 50.75
C CYS A 137 -9.18 14.15 50.98
N ALA A 138 -10.04 13.68 51.87
CA ALA A 138 -10.33 12.24 52.04
C ALA A 138 -11.83 11.98 52.24
N VAL A 139 -12.37 10.92 51.61
CA VAL A 139 -13.78 10.52 51.73
C VAL A 139 -14.15 10.23 53.19
N GLN A 140 -15.33 10.66 53.62
CA GLN A 140 -15.80 10.40 54.99
C GLN A 140 -15.99 8.89 55.26
N GLY A 141 -15.61 8.46 56.46
CA GLY A 141 -15.84 7.09 56.93
C GLY A 141 -14.77 6.09 56.48
N TYR A 142 -15.20 4.99 55.85
CA TYR A 142 -14.34 3.86 55.46
C TYR A 142 -14.96 3.09 54.27
N PRO A 143 -14.16 2.43 53.41
CA PRO A 143 -14.69 1.62 52.31
C PRO A 143 -15.62 0.49 52.78
N GLY A 144 -16.80 0.40 52.16
CA GLY A 144 -17.99 -0.31 52.62
C GLY A 144 -19.04 0.58 53.30
N GLY A 145 -18.69 1.83 53.64
CA GLY A 145 -19.56 2.85 54.24
C GLY A 145 -20.40 3.62 53.22
N GLU A 146 -21.30 4.50 53.70
CA GLU A 146 -22.29 5.17 52.84
C GLU A 146 -21.66 6.14 51.82
N TYR A 147 -20.65 6.94 52.21
CA TYR A 147 -19.97 7.86 51.30
C TYR A 147 -19.10 7.15 50.25
N TRP A 148 -18.49 6.01 50.59
CA TRP A 148 -17.68 5.23 49.65
C TRP A 148 -18.56 4.49 48.63
N LYS A 149 -19.75 4.04 49.04
CA LYS A 149 -20.78 3.53 48.10
C LYS A 149 -21.34 4.63 47.22
N ALA A 150 -21.57 5.82 47.77
CA ALA A 150 -21.94 6.98 46.97
C ALA A 150 -20.84 7.34 45.95
N LEU A 151 -19.55 7.17 46.27
CA LEU A 151 -18.45 7.38 45.33
C LEU A 151 -18.44 6.34 44.19
N ALA A 152 -18.61 5.06 44.51
CA ALA A 152 -18.76 4.02 43.47
C ALA A 152 -19.99 4.28 42.58
N LEU A 153 -21.11 4.73 43.16
CA LEU A 153 -22.31 5.13 42.42
C LEU A 153 -22.07 6.38 41.56
N TYR A 154 -21.29 7.35 42.03
CA TYR A 154 -20.92 8.56 41.28
C TYR A 154 -20.15 8.21 40.00
N TYR A 155 -19.20 7.26 40.06
CA TYR A 155 -18.50 6.76 38.86
C TYR A 155 -19.46 5.98 37.93
N SER A 156 -20.35 5.13 38.47
CA SER A 156 -21.33 4.39 37.65
C SER A 156 -22.29 5.34 36.92
N LYS A 157 -22.75 6.39 37.61
CA LYS A 157 -23.59 7.45 37.06
C LYS A 157 -22.87 8.22 35.95
N PHE A 158 -21.58 8.50 36.10
CA PHE A 158 -20.76 9.09 35.04
C PHE A 158 -20.70 8.23 33.79
N VAL A 159 -20.33 6.94 33.91
CA VAL A 159 -20.26 6.00 32.78
C VAL A 159 -21.60 5.93 32.07
N THR A 160 -22.68 5.67 32.83
CA THR A 160 -24.06 5.64 32.30
C THR A 160 -24.42 6.94 31.57
N ALA A 161 -24.04 8.10 32.12
CA ALA A 161 -24.42 9.39 31.55
C ALA A 161 -23.67 9.70 30.25
N TYR A 162 -22.38 9.37 30.17
CA TYR A 162 -21.59 9.52 28.94
C TYR A 162 -22.04 8.55 27.83
N GLU A 163 -22.34 7.30 28.17
CA GLU A 163 -22.88 6.31 27.22
C GLU A 163 -24.24 6.74 26.64
N ASN A 164 -25.11 7.37 27.45
CA ASN A 164 -26.38 7.92 26.98
C ASN A 164 -26.21 9.10 26.00
N GLU A 165 -25.07 9.79 26.02
CA GLU A 165 -24.70 10.82 25.03
C GLU A 165 -23.87 10.22 23.87
N GLY A 166 -23.81 8.89 23.75
CA GLY A 166 -23.11 8.19 22.66
C GLY A 166 -21.59 8.09 22.81
N VAL A 167 -21.07 8.32 24.03
CA VAL A 167 -19.64 8.25 24.33
C VAL A 167 -19.36 7.00 25.20
N PRO A 168 -18.97 5.86 24.61
CA PRO A 168 -18.73 4.62 25.33
C PRO A 168 -17.44 4.69 26.15
N ILE A 169 -17.49 4.21 27.40
CA ILE A 169 -16.32 4.20 28.29
C ILE A 169 -15.75 2.77 28.33
N TRP A 170 -14.50 2.61 27.89
CA TRP A 170 -13.77 1.34 27.90
C TRP A 170 -13.21 1.00 29.29
N ALA A 171 -12.71 2.01 30.02
CA ALA A 171 -12.12 1.83 31.33
C ALA A 171 -12.34 3.01 32.29
N ILE A 172 -12.16 2.78 33.59
CA ILE A 172 -12.01 3.83 34.58
C ILE A 172 -10.76 3.60 35.41
N THR A 173 -10.12 4.66 35.88
CA THR A 173 -9.10 4.57 36.93
C THR A 173 -9.77 4.66 38.31
N THR A 174 -9.11 4.12 39.34
CA THR A 174 -9.61 4.16 40.71
C THR A 174 -9.64 5.58 41.28
N GLN A 175 -8.61 6.36 41.01
CA GLN A 175 -8.42 7.75 41.43
C GLN A 175 -7.20 8.35 40.71
N ASN A 176 -7.24 9.60 40.27
CA ASN A 176 -6.06 10.32 39.75
C ASN A 176 -5.11 10.72 40.89
N GLU A 177 -3.82 10.40 40.77
CA GLU A 177 -2.75 10.75 41.73
C GLU A 177 -3.12 10.53 43.23
N PRO A 178 -3.54 9.32 43.62
CA PRO A 178 -4.04 8.99 44.96
C PRO A 178 -3.06 9.26 46.12
N THR A 179 -1.75 9.40 45.90
CA THR A 179 -0.78 9.56 46.99
C THR A 179 -1.02 10.79 47.89
N GLU A 180 -0.44 10.77 49.10
CA GLU A 180 -0.52 11.92 50.01
C GLU A 180 0.37 13.08 49.49
N GLN A 181 -0.28 14.10 48.95
CA GLN A 181 0.35 15.19 48.20
C GLN A 181 1.04 16.24 49.09
N PHE A 182 2.12 16.83 48.58
CA PHE A 182 2.89 17.88 49.27
C PHE A 182 2.07 19.15 49.57
N ALA A 183 2.45 19.88 50.62
CA ALA A 183 1.75 21.08 51.11
C ALA A 183 1.70 22.31 50.16
N PHE A 184 2.18 22.16 48.93
CA PHE A 184 2.19 23.16 47.87
C PHE A 184 1.28 22.79 46.67
N LYS A 185 0.65 21.60 46.67
CA LYS A 185 -0.38 21.23 45.69
C LYS A 185 -1.71 21.86 46.13
N TYR A 186 -2.32 22.68 45.27
CA TYR A 186 -3.49 23.51 45.60
C TYR A 186 -4.75 23.21 44.77
N TRP A 187 -4.75 22.12 44.00
CA TRP A 187 -5.88 21.70 43.16
C TRP A 187 -6.61 20.45 43.69
N GLN A 188 -7.65 20.04 42.97
CA GLN A 188 -8.49 18.87 43.26
C GLN A 188 -7.60 17.63 43.43
N SER A 189 -7.72 16.92 44.56
CA SER A 189 -6.98 15.69 44.85
C SER A 189 -7.63 14.92 45.99
N LEU A 190 -7.84 13.63 45.81
CA LEU A 190 -8.37 12.71 46.83
C LEU A 190 -7.29 11.71 47.26
N ARG A 191 -6.93 11.73 48.55
CA ARG A 191 -5.88 10.84 49.09
C ARG A 191 -6.39 9.42 49.32
N PHE A 192 -5.77 8.45 48.66
CA PHE A 192 -5.79 7.04 49.08
C PHE A 192 -4.42 6.61 49.62
N ASN A 193 -4.38 5.36 50.09
CA ASN A 193 -3.19 4.54 50.16
C ASN A 193 -3.57 3.14 49.66
N VAL A 194 -2.59 2.28 49.42
CA VAL A 194 -2.78 0.91 48.91
C VAL A 194 -3.86 0.10 49.65
N THR A 195 -4.01 0.29 50.96
CA THR A 195 -5.05 -0.40 51.75
C THR A 195 -6.44 0.17 51.52
N THR A 196 -6.53 1.48 51.32
CA THR A 196 -7.78 2.20 51.07
C THR A 196 -8.30 1.89 49.67
N GLU A 197 -7.43 1.92 48.66
CA GLU A 197 -7.78 1.59 47.28
C GLU A 197 -8.22 0.13 47.15
N ARG A 198 -7.43 -0.82 47.65
CA ARG A 198 -7.80 -2.24 47.73
C ARG A 198 -9.17 -2.45 48.36
N ASP A 199 -9.42 -1.83 49.52
CA ASP A 199 -10.70 -1.97 50.21
C ASP A 199 -11.86 -1.29 49.45
N PHE A 200 -11.60 -0.22 48.70
CA PHE A 200 -12.57 0.46 47.84
C PHE A 200 -12.94 -0.37 46.60
N ILE A 201 -11.94 -0.87 45.86
CA ILE A 201 -12.13 -1.82 44.75
C ILE A 201 -12.95 -3.02 45.23
N LYS A 202 -12.51 -3.66 46.32
CA LYS A 202 -13.11 -4.88 46.88
C LYS A 202 -14.56 -4.71 47.36
N ARG A 203 -14.91 -3.59 47.99
CA ARG A 203 -16.18 -3.45 48.72
C ARG A 203 -17.23 -2.60 48.03
N ASP A 204 -16.81 -1.64 47.22
CA ASP A 204 -17.70 -0.62 46.66
C ASP A 204 -17.54 -0.52 45.14
N LEU A 205 -16.35 -0.15 44.64
CA LEU A 205 -16.14 0.15 43.21
C LEU A 205 -16.31 -1.06 42.30
N GLY A 206 -15.54 -2.13 42.54
CA GLY A 206 -15.57 -3.36 41.74
C GLY A 206 -16.97 -4.00 41.70
N PRO A 207 -17.63 -4.22 42.85
CA PRO A 207 -19.00 -4.72 42.91
C PRO A 207 -20.02 -3.82 42.19
N GLN A 208 -19.89 -2.48 42.27
CA GLN A 208 -20.80 -1.55 41.58
C GLN A 208 -20.58 -1.60 40.06
N MET A 209 -19.33 -1.49 39.59
CA MET A 209 -19.02 -1.57 38.17
C MET A 209 -19.43 -2.92 37.59
N LYS A 210 -19.16 -4.03 38.28
CA LYS A 210 -19.52 -5.36 37.75
C LYS A 210 -21.04 -5.60 37.70
N ALA A 211 -21.83 -4.89 38.51
CA ALA A 211 -23.28 -4.96 38.50
C ALA A 211 -23.92 -4.11 37.41
N ASP A 212 -23.42 -2.89 37.19
CA ASP A 212 -24.00 -1.92 36.25
C ASP A 212 -23.37 -1.99 34.85
N HIS A 213 -22.04 -2.14 34.78
CA HIS A 213 -21.19 -2.02 33.59
C HIS A 213 -20.24 -3.23 33.47
N PRO A 214 -20.75 -4.44 33.19
CA PRO A 214 -20.02 -5.70 33.42
C PRO A 214 -18.75 -5.90 32.58
N ASP A 215 -18.58 -5.15 31.49
CA ASP A 215 -17.45 -5.25 30.55
C ASP A 215 -16.40 -4.14 30.74
N LEU A 216 -16.73 -3.10 31.51
CA LEU A 216 -15.86 -1.97 31.84
C LEU A 216 -14.59 -2.44 32.56
N LYS A 217 -13.42 -1.92 32.16
CA LYS A 217 -12.14 -2.22 32.81
C LYS A 217 -11.90 -1.29 34.00
N VAL A 218 -11.33 -1.82 35.07
CA VAL A 218 -10.82 -1.01 36.20
C VAL A 218 -9.30 -1.00 36.17
N ILE A 219 -8.73 0.20 36.09
CA ILE A 219 -7.30 0.46 36.12
C ILE A 219 -6.96 0.92 37.54
N MET A 220 -6.05 0.21 38.22
CA MET A 220 -5.57 0.61 39.54
C MET A 220 -4.48 1.70 39.45
N MET A 221 -4.21 2.35 40.58
CA MET A 221 -3.15 3.35 40.78
C MET A 221 -3.40 4.70 40.07
N ASP A 222 -2.99 4.89 38.81
CA ASP A 222 -3.06 6.18 38.08
C ASP A 222 -2.25 7.30 38.80
N ASP A 223 -0.98 6.98 39.14
CA ASP A 223 0.01 7.83 39.85
C ASP A 223 1.45 7.57 39.30
N GLN A 224 2.47 8.24 39.86
CA GLN A 224 3.88 8.18 39.40
C GLN A 224 4.46 6.75 39.31
N LYS A 225 5.13 6.46 38.19
CA LYS A 225 5.73 5.15 37.83
C LYS A 225 6.56 4.46 38.95
N ASP A 226 7.34 5.21 39.74
CA ASP A 226 8.17 4.68 40.83
C ASP A 226 7.40 4.17 42.06
N LEU A 227 6.08 4.34 42.09
CA LEU A 227 5.21 3.81 43.14
C LEU A 227 4.59 2.46 42.77
N LEU A 228 4.74 1.98 41.52
CA LEU A 228 4.02 0.82 41.00
C LEU A 228 4.23 -0.45 41.83
N LEU A 229 5.48 -0.72 42.23
CA LEU A 229 5.83 -1.89 43.05
C LEU A 229 5.45 -1.75 44.53
N ASP A 230 5.24 -0.52 45.03
CA ASP A 230 4.64 -0.31 46.36
C ASP A 230 3.11 -0.48 46.31
N TRP A 231 2.49 -0.18 45.15
CA TRP A 231 1.03 -0.22 44.95
C TRP A 231 0.46 -1.60 44.63
N ASP A 232 1.32 -2.54 44.21
CA ASP A 232 1.01 -3.95 43.91
C ASP A 232 0.30 -4.68 45.07
N ALA A 233 0.47 -4.20 46.31
CA ALA A 233 -0.22 -4.66 47.51
C ALA A 233 -1.76 -4.63 47.40
N THR A 234 -2.29 -3.90 46.42
CA THR A 234 -3.70 -3.86 46.00
C THR A 234 -4.18 -5.17 45.36
N LEU A 235 -3.28 -5.91 44.71
CA LEU A 235 -3.53 -7.19 44.02
C LEU A 235 -3.34 -8.41 44.92
N LEU A 236 -2.65 -8.26 46.07
CA LEU A 236 -2.42 -9.35 47.04
C LEU A 236 -3.71 -9.82 47.78
N ASP A 237 -4.86 -9.20 47.52
CA ASP A 237 -6.17 -9.62 48.00
C ASP A 237 -7.04 -10.02 46.81
N GLU A 238 -7.30 -11.31 46.65
CA GLU A 238 -8.06 -11.90 45.53
C GLU A 238 -9.45 -11.23 45.32
N ASP A 239 -10.10 -10.80 46.41
CA ASP A 239 -11.42 -10.15 46.29
C ASP A 239 -11.33 -8.75 45.66
N SER A 240 -10.14 -8.12 45.68
CA SER A 240 -9.81 -6.86 45.00
C SER A 240 -9.33 -7.14 43.58
N ALA A 241 -8.33 -8.03 43.44
CA ALA A 241 -7.66 -8.34 42.18
C ALA A 241 -8.63 -8.81 41.08
N GLN A 242 -9.69 -9.54 41.42
CA GLN A 242 -10.71 -10.02 40.46
C GLN A 242 -11.41 -8.90 39.65
N TYR A 243 -11.32 -7.64 40.08
CA TYR A 243 -11.91 -6.50 39.39
C TYR A 243 -10.88 -5.67 38.60
N VAL A 244 -9.59 -5.79 38.91
CA VAL A 244 -8.52 -5.02 38.25
C VAL A 244 -8.21 -5.66 36.90
N SER A 245 -8.06 -4.81 35.87
CA SER A 245 -7.73 -5.23 34.50
C SER A 245 -6.34 -4.75 34.05
N GLY A 246 -5.79 -3.72 34.71
CA GLY A 246 -4.49 -3.16 34.42
C GLY A 246 -4.05 -2.14 35.47
N ALA A 247 -2.82 -1.64 35.34
CA ALA A 247 -2.27 -0.57 36.18
C ALA A 247 -2.00 0.69 35.34
N GLY A 248 -2.38 1.85 35.88
CA GLY A 248 -2.14 3.16 35.29
C GLY A 248 -0.90 3.80 35.92
N VAL A 249 0.03 4.26 35.09
CA VAL A 249 1.26 4.93 35.54
C VAL A 249 1.40 6.32 34.91
N HIS A 250 1.94 7.25 35.67
CA HIS A 250 2.24 8.62 35.27
C HIS A 250 3.74 8.87 35.14
N TRP A 251 4.11 9.84 34.31
CA TRP A 251 5.49 10.30 34.21
C TRP A 251 5.63 11.83 34.30
N TYR A 252 6.41 12.29 35.29
CA TYR A 252 6.67 13.71 35.58
C TYR A 252 8.08 13.93 36.18
N LYS A 253 9.16 13.40 35.56
CA LYS A 253 10.54 13.48 36.12
C LYS A 253 11.65 13.78 35.10
N ASN A 254 11.63 14.97 34.50
CA ASN A 254 12.57 15.37 33.44
C ASN A 254 14.03 15.53 33.95
N LEU A 255 14.22 15.66 35.26
CA LEU A 255 15.55 15.68 35.89
C LEU A 255 16.31 14.37 35.67
N ASP A 256 15.63 13.23 35.60
CA ASP A 256 16.25 11.91 35.46
C ASP A 256 16.85 11.70 34.04
N PHE A 257 16.40 12.51 33.07
CA PHE A 257 16.86 12.53 31.67
C PHE A 257 18.15 13.34 31.52
N LEU A 258 18.42 14.31 32.41
CA LEU A 258 19.70 15.06 32.45
C LEU A 258 20.87 14.23 32.99
N VAL A 259 20.58 13.20 33.79
CA VAL A 259 21.58 12.30 34.38
C VAL A 259 21.59 10.90 33.77
N ASP A 260 20.67 10.62 32.84
CA ASP A 260 20.56 9.37 32.07
C ASP A 260 20.23 8.12 32.93
N THR A 261 19.62 8.30 34.12
CA THR A 261 19.62 7.26 35.19
C THR A 261 18.28 6.72 35.67
N ALA A 262 17.11 7.32 35.38
CA ALA A 262 15.85 6.82 35.96
C ALA A 262 14.58 7.13 35.14
N GLY A 263 14.27 6.29 34.16
CA GLY A 263 12.89 6.19 33.63
C GLY A 263 11.97 5.28 34.46
N ASN A 264 12.52 4.57 35.46
CA ASN A 264 11.85 3.52 36.26
C ASN A 264 11.21 2.40 35.42
N PHE A 265 11.76 2.15 34.24
CA PHE A 265 11.27 1.11 33.32
C PHE A 265 11.44 -0.32 33.88
N ASP A 266 12.47 -0.56 34.69
CA ASP A 266 12.69 -1.83 35.40
C ASP A 266 11.52 -2.21 36.34
N ASP A 267 10.82 -1.21 36.90
CA ASP A 267 9.65 -1.43 37.76
C ASP A 267 8.45 -1.93 36.96
N LEU A 268 8.31 -1.50 35.69
CA LEU A 268 7.27 -2.00 34.79
C LEU A 268 7.51 -3.47 34.42
N THR A 269 8.75 -3.83 34.08
CA THR A 269 9.14 -5.24 33.87
C THR A 269 8.90 -6.07 35.11
N THR A 270 9.31 -5.60 36.29
CA THR A 270 9.14 -6.34 37.56
C THR A 270 7.64 -6.53 37.90
N PHE A 271 6.79 -5.55 37.59
CA PHE A 271 5.35 -5.66 37.75
C PHE A 271 4.75 -6.65 36.75
N HIS A 272 5.12 -6.59 35.47
CA HIS A 272 4.64 -7.53 34.45
C HIS A 272 5.07 -8.98 34.76
N GLU A 273 6.32 -9.21 35.17
CA GLU A 273 6.79 -10.55 35.61
C GLU A 273 5.98 -11.10 36.80
N SER A 274 5.45 -10.21 37.65
CA SER A 274 4.62 -10.57 38.81
C SER A 274 3.14 -10.76 38.47
N TYR A 275 2.63 -10.02 37.48
CA TYR A 275 1.21 -9.95 37.09
C TYR A 275 1.02 -9.92 35.56
N PRO A 276 1.45 -10.96 34.81
CA PRO A 276 1.54 -10.90 33.34
C PRO A 276 0.19 -10.80 32.62
N ASP A 277 -0.90 -11.18 33.29
CA ASP A 277 -2.27 -11.08 32.76
C ASP A 277 -2.86 -9.65 32.82
N LEU A 278 -2.17 -8.70 33.46
CA LEU A 278 -2.59 -7.30 33.58
C LEU A 278 -1.82 -6.42 32.59
N PHE A 279 -2.54 -5.53 31.90
CA PHE A 279 -1.89 -4.52 31.06
C PHE A 279 -1.32 -3.37 31.91
N ILE A 280 -0.23 -2.77 31.43
CA ILE A 280 0.31 -1.52 31.95
C ILE A 280 -0.03 -0.43 30.93
N LEU A 281 -0.62 0.69 31.38
CA LEU A 281 -0.91 1.84 30.52
C LEU A 281 -0.26 3.08 31.13
N ALA A 282 0.56 3.79 30.35
CA ALA A 282 0.96 5.14 30.73
C ALA A 282 -0.26 6.05 30.53
N THR A 283 -0.93 6.37 31.63
CA THR A 283 -2.24 7.03 31.65
C THR A 283 -2.14 8.56 31.71
N GLU A 284 -0.95 9.12 31.89
CA GLU A 284 -0.71 10.56 31.94
C GLU A 284 0.78 10.91 31.85
N ALA A 285 1.12 11.91 31.04
CA ALA A 285 2.47 12.46 30.96
C ALA A 285 2.44 13.89 30.43
N CYS A 286 3.29 14.78 30.95
CA CYS A 286 3.44 16.13 30.39
C CYS A 286 4.86 16.70 30.57
N GLU A 287 5.19 17.69 29.74
CA GLU A 287 6.39 18.51 29.87
C GLU A 287 6.06 19.94 30.31
N GLY A 288 7.06 20.65 30.84
CA GLY A 288 6.91 22.06 31.23
C GLY A 288 6.27 22.34 32.60
N TYR A 289 6.22 21.37 33.50
CA TYR A 289 5.80 21.57 34.90
C TYR A 289 6.94 22.05 35.85
N LEU A 290 8.19 22.12 35.36
CA LEU A 290 9.37 22.48 36.15
C LEU A 290 9.57 24.00 36.23
N LEU A 291 10.14 24.51 37.32
CA LEU A 291 10.40 25.94 37.50
C LEU A 291 11.34 26.52 36.43
N ASP A 292 11.10 27.77 36.04
CA ASP A 292 11.95 28.52 35.11
C ASP A 292 13.44 28.49 35.48
N GLY A 293 14.27 28.13 34.50
CA GLY A 293 15.70 27.93 34.67
C GLY A 293 16.12 26.53 35.13
N ILE A 294 15.18 25.59 35.26
CA ILE A 294 15.44 24.16 35.51
C ILE A 294 14.99 23.34 34.29
N VAL A 295 15.91 22.57 33.70
CA VAL A 295 15.71 21.79 32.46
C VAL A 295 15.10 22.66 31.34
N THR A 296 13.87 22.38 30.91
CA THR A 296 13.10 23.03 29.83
C THR A 296 12.26 24.22 30.31
N GLY A 297 12.18 24.49 31.63
CA GLY A 297 11.39 25.59 32.21
C GLY A 297 9.88 25.34 32.30
N ALA A 298 9.14 26.34 32.76
CA ALA A 298 7.70 26.24 33.02
C ALA A 298 6.87 26.63 31.79
N GLY A 299 5.70 26.00 31.61
CA GLY A 299 4.79 26.30 30.51
C GLY A 299 5.37 26.03 29.10
N PRO A 300 4.73 26.54 28.03
CA PRO A 300 5.13 26.31 26.65
C PRO A 300 6.51 26.87 26.27
N THR A 301 7.17 26.25 25.28
CA THR A 301 8.51 26.65 24.79
C THR A 301 8.55 27.09 23.34
N LEU A 302 7.42 27.57 22.79
CA LEU A 302 7.28 28.09 21.42
C LEU A 302 8.43 29.01 20.96
N GLN A 303 8.95 29.87 21.84
CA GLN A 303 10.01 30.83 21.50
C GLN A 303 11.44 30.29 21.72
N ASN A 304 11.61 29.02 22.09
CA ASN A 304 12.91 28.37 22.28
C ASN A 304 12.94 26.98 21.60
N PRO A 305 13.32 26.90 20.31
CA PRO A 305 13.27 25.64 19.54
C PRO A 305 14.17 24.53 20.13
N THR A 306 15.25 24.89 20.83
CA THR A 306 16.10 23.92 21.53
C THR A 306 15.35 23.20 22.64
N PHE A 307 14.52 23.92 23.41
CA PHE A 307 13.72 23.31 24.48
C PHE A 307 12.51 22.55 23.91
N ALA A 308 11.85 23.09 22.90
CA ALA A 308 10.76 22.38 22.20
C ALA A 308 11.24 21.03 21.62
N TRP A 309 12.42 21.00 20.99
CA TRP A 309 13.04 19.76 20.52
C TRP A 309 13.46 18.83 21.67
N GLN A 310 14.02 19.38 22.76
CA GLN A 310 14.39 18.58 23.92
C GLN A 310 13.16 17.90 24.57
N ARG A 311 12.00 18.56 24.61
CA ARG A 311 10.74 17.96 25.08
C ARG A 311 10.30 16.78 24.21
N ALA A 312 10.40 16.92 22.88
CA ALA A 312 10.14 15.82 21.94
C ALA A 312 11.10 14.62 22.13
N GLN A 313 12.39 14.88 22.36
CA GLN A 313 13.36 13.81 22.67
C GLN A 313 13.06 13.10 23.99
N ILE A 314 12.51 13.81 24.98
CA ILE A 314 12.11 13.24 26.27
C ILE A 314 10.84 12.39 26.11
N TYR A 315 9.82 12.88 25.39
CA TYR A 315 8.63 12.09 25.02
C TYR A 315 9.03 10.79 24.30
N ALA A 316 9.80 10.88 23.21
CA ALA A 316 10.23 9.72 22.44
C ALA A 316 10.98 8.70 23.31
N ARG A 317 11.83 9.15 24.24
CA ARG A 317 12.54 8.26 25.15
C ARG A 317 11.63 7.59 26.19
N ASP A 318 10.71 8.31 26.81
CA ASP A 318 9.80 7.72 27.80
C ASP A 318 8.85 6.70 27.13
N ILE A 319 8.29 7.05 25.97
CA ILE A 319 7.45 6.14 25.17
C ILE A 319 8.24 4.89 24.77
N ILE A 320 9.45 5.03 24.19
CA ILE A 320 10.27 3.87 23.82
C ILE A 320 10.62 3.02 25.05
N GLY A 321 10.98 3.66 26.17
CA GLY A 321 11.31 2.97 27.41
C GLY A 321 10.13 2.17 27.95
N ASP A 322 8.95 2.76 28.01
CA ASP A 322 7.73 2.12 28.50
C ASP A 322 7.30 0.96 27.60
N LEU A 323 7.28 1.16 26.28
CA LEU A 323 6.96 0.10 25.33
C LEU A 323 8.03 -1.01 25.33
N ALA A 324 9.30 -0.68 25.62
CA ALA A 324 10.35 -1.69 25.80
C ALA A 324 10.22 -2.49 27.11
N HIS A 325 9.37 -2.05 28.05
CA HIS A 325 9.16 -2.66 29.36
C HIS A 325 7.66 -2.88 29.64
N TYR A 326 6.98 -3.52 28.67
CA TYR A 326 5.62 -4.06 28.79
C TYR A 326 4.46 -3.06 28.92
N ALA A 327 4.69 -1.74 28.80
CA ALA A 327 3.58 -0.82 28.61
C ALA A 327 2.86 -1.11 27.28
N SER A 328 1.54 -1.11 27.32
CA SER A 328 0.67 -1.41 26.18
C SER A 328 0.16 -0.15 25.48
N GLY A 329 0.61 1.04 25.88
CA GLY A 329 0.18 2.31 25.29
C GLY A 329 0.61 3.50 26.13
N TRP A 330 0.46 4.70 25.57
CA TRP A 330 0.91 5.94 26.21
C TRP A 330 -0.03 7.11 25.89
N THR A 331 -0.33 7.93 26.90
CA THR A 331 -1.33 8.99 26.84
C THR A 331 -0.75 10.33 27.28
N ASP A 332 -0.71 11.29 26.36
CA ASP A 332 -0.34 12.68 26.61
C ASP A 332 -1.34 13.37 27.56
N TRP A 333 -0.95 14.49 28.15
CA TRP A 333 -1.80 15.22 29.08
C TRP A 333 -2.92 16.01 28.39
N ASN A 334 -2.73 17.31 28.16
CA ASN A 334 -3.73 18.14 27.51
C ASN A 334 -3.55 18.06 26.00
N LEU A 335 -4.56 17.55 25.28
CA LEU A 335 -4.56 17.54 23.80
C LEU A 335 -4.32 18.94 23.21
N VAL A 336 -4.82 19.99 23.87
CA VAL A 336 -4.69 21.37 23.40
C VAL A 336 -4.56 22.33 24.58
N LEU A 337 -3.55 23.19 24.56
CA LEU A 337 -3.43 24.36 25.45
C LEU A 337 -3.38 25.66 24.64
N ASN A 338 -3.43 26.80 25.32
CA ASN A 338 -3.14 28.09 24.71
C ASN A 338 -1.63 28.41 24.79
N THR A 339 -1.15 29.48 24.15
CA THR A 339 0.29 29.84 24.15
C THR A 339 0.90 30.10 25.54
N THR A 340 0.10 30.34 26.58
CA THR A 340 0.55 30.44 27.98
C THR A 340 0.55 29.12 28.75
N GLY A 341 -0.03 28.03 28.22
CA GLY A 341 -0.05 26.70 28.85
C GLY A 341 -1.27 26.40 29.71
N GLY A 342 -2.40 27.05 29.42
CA GLY A 342 -3.67 26.93 30.13
C GLY A 342 -4.89 26.84 29.19
N PRO A 343 -6.11 27.20 29.66
CA PRO A 343 -6.40 27.80 30.95
C PRO A 343 -6.33 26.82 32.14
N SER A 344 -5.87 27.30 33.29
CA SER A 344 -5.91 26.60 34.58
C SER A 344 -6.38 27.55 35.68
N TRP A 345 -7.26 27.10 36.58
CA TRP A 345 -7.74 27.95 37.69
C TRP A 345 -6.71 28.15 38.83
N VAL A 346 -5.63 27.36 38.84
CA VAL A 346 -4.53 27.42 39.82
C VAL A 346 -3.22 27.97 39.24
N ASP A 347 -3.21 28.40 37.98
CA ASP A 347 -2.00 28.77 37.23
C ASP A 347 -0.93 27.64 37.19
N ASN A 348 -1.37 26.36 37.17
CA ASN A 348 -0.48 25.20 37.01
C ASN A 348 -0.15 24.96 35.53
N LEU A 349 0.55 25.90 34.91
CA LEU A 349 0.76 25.95 33.46
C LEU A 349 1.83 24.95 32.99
N VAL A 350 1.53 24.22 31.91
CA VAL A 350 2.40 23.18 31.30
C VAL A 350 2.44 23.34 29.77
N ASP A 351 3.19 22.49 29.06
CA ASP A 351 3.17 22.46 27.59
C ASP A 351 2.16 21.43 27.05
N SER A 352 1.85 21.51 25.75
CA SER A 352 0.97 20.59 25.03
C SER A 352 1.50 20.35 23.62
N PRO A 353 1.25 19.20 22.98
CA PRO A 353 1.66 18.99 21.59
C PRO A 353 0.98 19.93 20.57
N ILE A 354 -0.19 20.51 20.89
CA ILE A 354 -0.80 21.60 20.12
C ILE A 354 -1.11 22.82 21.01
N LEU A 355 -0.72 24.00 20.52
CA LEU A 355 -0.94 25.28 21.19
C LEU A 355 -1.76 26.23 20.32
N ILE A 356 -2.79 26.87 20.88
CA ILE A 356 -3.66 27.82 20.18
C ILE A 356 -3.30 29.26 20.55
N ASP A 357 -3.30 30.17 19.55
CA ASP A 357 -3.13 31.60 19.77
C ASP A 357 -4.28 32.23 20.57
N GLU A 358 -3.92 32.99 21.59
CA GLU A 358 -4.84 33.69 22.49
C GLU A 358 -5.43 34.97 21.88
N GLU A 359 -4.77 35.58 20.89
CA GLU A 359 -5.21 36.84 20.26
C GLU A 359 -6.19 36.66 19.09
N GLY A 360 -6.82 35.49 18.97
CA GLY A 360 -8.02 35.35 18.12
C GLY A 360 -8.45 33.94 17.73
N GLY A 361 -7.68 32.90 18.05
CA GLY A 361 -7.95 31.54 17.55
C GLY A 361 -7.83 31.42 16.03
N ALA A 362 -7.05 32.31 15.39
CA ALA A 362 -6.84 32.31 13.95
C ALA A 362 -5.76 31.32 13.47
N GLU A 363 -4.97 30.75 14.40
CA GLU A 363 -3.98 29.71 14.11
C GLU A 363 -3.70 28.83 15.33
N PHE A 364 -3.08 27.67 15.07
CA PHE A 364 -2.55 26.78 16.09
C PHE A 364 -1.20 26.20 15.67
N TYR A 365 -0.36 25.87 16.64
CA TYR A 365 1.01 25.43 16.44
C TYR A 365 1.17 23.96 16.83
N LYS A 366 1.58 23.11 15.88
CA LYS A 366 2.00 21.72 16.14
C LYS A 366 3.44 21.73 16.67
N GLN A 367 3.62 21.44 17.96
CA GLN A 367 4.92 21.39 18.63
C GLN A 367 5.73 20.15 18.21
N PRO A 368 7.07 20.12 18.39
CA PRO A 368 7.88 18.91 18.16
C PRO A 368 7.38 17.66 18.89
N MET A 369 6.71 17.81 20.05
CA MET A 369 6.08 16.71 20.79
C MET A 369 4.94 16.02 20.02
N PHE A 370 4.23 16.75 19.15
CA PHE A 370 3.18 16.20 18.28
C PHE A 370 3.78 15.18 17.30
N TYR A 371 4.89 15.55 16.66
CA TYR A 371 5.61 14.66 15.75
C TYR A 371 6.26 13.47 16.48
N ALA A 372 6.80 13.70 17.69
CA ALA A 372 7.28 12.61 18.54
C ALA A 372 6.19 11.59 18.87
N MET A 373 4.98 12.02 19.21
CA MET A 373 3.82 11.14 19.37
C MET A 373 3.43 10.46 18.05
N GLY A 374 3.53 11.16 16.92
CA GLY A 374 3.21 10.64 15.59
C GLY A 374 4.03 9.42 15.16
N HIS A 375 5.31 9.37 15.51
CA HIS A 375 6.18 8.21 15.24
C HIS A 375 5.71 6.90 15.90
N PHE A 376 4.83 6.96 16.90
CA PHE A 376 4.21 5.79 17.52
C PHE A 376 2.74 5.66 17.10
N SER A 377 1.94 6.70 17.35
CA SER A 377 0.48 6.67 17.15
C SER A 377 0.05 6.37 15.71
N LYS A 378 0.71 6.95 14.69
CA LYS A 378 0.35 6.71 13.28
C LYS A 378 0.75 5.30 12.85
N PHE A 379 1.96 4.86 13.19
CA PHE A 379 2.56 3.62 12.69
C PHE A 379 2.25 2.36 13.53
N LEU A 380 1.80 2.51 14.78
CA LEU A 380 1.44 1.40 15.67
C LEU A 380 -0.08 1.38 15.90
N PRO A 381 -0.87 0.84 14.95
CA PRO A 381 -2.29 0.63 15.17
C PRO A 381 -2.53 -0.31 16.37
N PRO A 382 -3.73 -0.28 16.98
CA PRO A 382 -4.12 -1.25 17.99
C PRO A 382 -3.86 -2.68 17.55
N ASP A 383 -3.56 -3.54 18.53
CA ASP A 383 -3.24 -4.96 18.37
C ASP A 383 -1.89 -5.27 17.67
N SER A 384 -1.11 -4.24 17.28
CA SER A 384 0.33 -4.42 16.97
C SER A 384 1.06 -5.07 18.16
N VAL A 385 2.02 -5.95 17.91
CA VAL A 385 2.78 -6.65 18.96
C VAL A 385 4.24 -6.22 18.97
N ARG A 386 4.82 -6.01 20.17
CA ARG A 386 6.26 -5.77 20.28
C ARG A 386 7.01 -7.06 19.96
N VAL A 387 8.10 -6.96 19.20
CA VAL A 387 8.98 -8.08 18.83
C VAL A 387 10.38 -7.90 19.42
N ASP A 388 11.23 -8.94 19.42
CA ASP A 388 12.57 -8.82 19.98
C ASP A 388 13.52 -8.02 19.07
N LEU A 389 14.44 -7.31 19.70
CA LEU A 389 15.36 -6.38 19.06
C LEU A 389 16.70 -6.42 19.79
N THR A 390 17.67 -7.08 19.17
CA THR A 390 19.03 -7.19 19.72
C THR A 390 19.98 -6.23 19.01
N ALA A 391 20.85 -5.56 19.76
CA ALA A 391 21.92 -4.73 19.20
C ALA A 391 23.22 -5.54 19.16
N SER A 392 24.00 -5.45 18.08
CA SER A 392 25.24 -6.21 17.96
C SER A 392 26.22 -5.85 19.09
N THR A 393 26.97 -6.83 19.60
CA THR A 393 27.88 -6.59 20.75
C THR A 393 28.98 -5.54 20.46
N SER A 394 29.32 -5.35 19.18
CA SER A 394 30.16 -4.26 18.67
C SER A 394 29.48 -2.89 18.79
N ALA A 395 28.24 -2.79 18.32
CA ALA A 395 27.47 -1.55 18.25
C ALA A 395 26.85 -1.12 19.59
N SER A 396 26.63 -2.08 20.51
CA SER A 396 26.00 -1.86 21.81
C SER A 396 26.69 -0.76 22.65
N SER A 397 27.98 -0.48 22.42
CA SER A 397 28.70 0.59 23.13
C SER A 397 28.60 1.98 22.49
N THR A 398 28.48 2.05 21.16
CA THR A 398 28.29 3.30 20.40
C THR A 398 26.83 3.76 20.43
N LEU A 399 25.88 2.82 20.36
CA LEU A 399 24.43 3.06 20.31
C LEU A 399 23.78 3.15 21.70
N THR A 400 24.53 3.62 22.71
CA THR A 400 24.05 3.77 24.10
C THR A 400 23.06 4.94 24.29
N LYS A 401 23.01 5.87 23.34
CA LYS A 401 22.07 7.01 23.31
C LYS A 401 21.03 6.93 22.19
N VAL A 402 20.96 5.78 21.52
CA VAL A 402 19.96 5.50 20.48
C VAL A 402 18.88 4.64 21.13
N ASP A 403 17.81 5.28 21.60
CA ASP A 403 16.66 4.56 22.14
C ASP A 403 15.93 3.88 20.97
N ARG A 404 15.43 2.67 21.17
CA ARG A 404 14.98 1.78 20.09
C ARG A 404 13.92 0.77 20.54
N VAL A 405 12.98 0.45 19.66
CA VAL A 405 11.97 -0.61 19.86
C VAL A 405 11.41 -1.04 18.50
N ALA A 406 11.04 -2.32 18.35
CA ALA A 406 10.47 -2.89 17.13
C ALA A 406 9.12 -3.57 17.40
N PHE A 407 8.24 -3.55 16.40
CA PHE A 407 6.89 -4.13 16.44
C PHE A 407 6.55 -4.83 15.12
N LEU A 408 5.59 -5.75 15.19
CA LEU A 408 4.88 -6.31 14.05
C LEU A 408 3.42 -5.82 14.10
N THR A 409 2.95 -5.19 13.02
CA THR A 409 1.54 -4.73 12.92
C THR A 409 0.59 -5.89 12.58
N PRO A 410 -0.74 -5.73 12.76
CA PRO A 410 -1.72 -6.73 12.33
C PRO A 410 -1.67 -7.08 10.83
N ASP A 411 -1.12 -6.18 10.01
CA ASP A 411 -0.91 -6.37 8.56
C ASP A 411 0.46 -7.00 8.22
N ASN A 412 1.20 -7.47 9.23
CA ASN A 412 2.55 -8.04 9.17
C ASN A 412 3.66 -7.09 8.70
N GLN A 413 3.49 -5.78 8.89
CA GLN A 413 4.56 -4.82 8.66
C GLN A 413 5.47 -4.72 9.90
N VAL A 414 6.79 -4.67 9.69
CA VAL A 414 7.75 -4.42 10.78
C VAL A 414 7.92 -2.91 10.96
N VAL A 415 7.57 -2.41 12.14
CA VAL A 415 7.74 -0.99 12.51
C VAL A 415 8.90 -0.87 13.49
N PHE A 416 9.97 -0.22 13.05
CA PHE A 416 11.18 -0.02 13.85
C PHE A 416 11.34 1.47 14.19
N VAL A 417 11.24 1.82 15.47
CA VAL A 417 11.33 3.21 15.93
C VAL A 417 12.68 3.47 16.59
N LEU A 418 13.36 4.52 16.13
CA LEU A 418 14.69 4.93 16.55
C LEU A 418 14.68 6.39 17.01
N SER A 419 15.25 6.67 18.19
CA SER A 419 15.46 8.02 18.71
C SER A 419 16.94 8.24 19.04
N ASN A 420 17.65 8.97 18.19
CA ASN A 420 19.04 9.34 18.42
C ASN A 420 19.12 10.61 19.29
N ARG A 421 19.54 10.46 20.55
CA ARG A 421 19.80 11.58 21.48
C ARG A 421 21.24 12.07 21.48
N ASP A 422 22.11 11.52 20.62
CA ASP A 422 23.48 11.99 20.52
C ASP A 422 23.64 13.15 19.54
N SER A 423 24.69 13.96 19.74
CA SER A 423 25.09 15.00 18.81
C SER A 423 25.84 14.48 17.58
N SER A 424 26.07 13.16 17.49
CA SER A 424 26.72 12.50 16.36
C SER A 424 25.72 11.67 15.58
N ALA A 425 25.91 11.65 14.25
CA ALA A 425 25.20 10.72 13.38
C ALA A 425 25.79 9.32 13.56
N HIS A 426 24.90 8.34 13.71
CA HIS A 426 25.23 6.91 13.67
C HIS A 426 24.66 6.37 12.37
N ASN A 427 25.51 5.78 11.52
CA ASN A 427 25.03 4.99 10.39
C ASN A 427 24.57 3.65 10.96
N ILE A 428 23.31 3.30 10.72
CA ILE A 428 22.73 2.03 11.17
C ILE A 428 22.59 1.15 9.94
N THR A 429 23.27 0.01 9.92
CA THR A 429 23.06 -1.04 8.92
C THR A 429 21.96 -1.97 9.40
N GLN A 430 20.97 -2.20 8.53
CA GLN A 430 19.92 -3.19 8.71
C GLN A 430 20.15 -4.32 7.71
N ASP A 431 20.48 -5.51 8.22
CA ASP A 431 20.43 -6.73 7.41
C ASP A 431 18.98 -7.22 7.42
N ILE A 432 18.27 -7.05 6.30
CA ILE A 432 17.01 -7.77 6.08
C ILE A 432 17.36 -9.23 5.87
N GLU A 433 16.80 -10.13 6.68
CA GLU A 433 17.21 -11.54 6.71
C GLU A 433 17.15 -12.17 5.31
N GLY A 434 18.29 -12.64 4.82
CA GLY A 434 18.35 -13.48 3.63
C GLY A 434 18.20 -12.78 2.28
N VAL A 435 18.11 -11.45 2.21
CA VAL A 435 18.37 -10.67 0.98
C VAL A 435 19.69 -9.91 1.13
N CYS A 436 20.29 -9.47 0.01
CA CYS A 436 21.40 -8.51 0.09
C CYS A 436 20.85 -7.10 -0.11
N VAL A 437 20.97 -6.26 0.91
CA VAL A 437 20.70 -4.83 0.84
C VAL A 437 21.89 -4.14 0.15
N CYS A 438 21.63 -3.47 -0.96
CA CYS A 438 22.59 -2.75 -1.76
C CYS A 438 22.25 -1.26 -1.81
N ASN A 439 23.24 -0.40 -1.56
CA ASN A 439 23.12 1.05 -1.63
C ASN A 439 24.39 1.67 -2.23
N ALA A 440 24.44 3.00 -2.36
CA ALA A 440 25.55 3.72 -2.98
C ALA A 440 26.94 3.51 -2.33
N THR A 441 27.02 2.92 -1.13
CA THR A 441 28.29 2.60 -0.44
C THR A 441 28.60 1.11 -0.31
N THR A 442 27.59 0.25 -0.34
CA THR A 442 27.71 -1.16 0.03
C THR A 442 26.85 -2.01 -0.91
N CYS A 443 27.45 -2.98 -1.62
CA CYS A 443 26.73 -3.97 -2.41
C CYS A 443 27.65 -5.15 -2.71
N ASP A 444 27.11 -6.37 -2.83
CA ASP A 444 27.88 -7.57 -3.12
C ASP A 444 28.21 -7.75 -4.62
N THR A 445 29.27 -8.50 -4.89
CA THR A 445 29.81 -8.75 -6.24
C THR A 445 30.25 -10.20 -6.40
N ILE A 446 30.08 -10.76 -7.59
CA ILE A 446 30.46 -12.15 -7.91
C ILE A 446 31.95 -12.21 -8.26
N SER A 447 32.65 -13.19 -7.67
CA SER A 447 34.09 -13.39 -7.91
C SER A 447 34.40 -13.76 -9.36
N THR A 448 35.43 -13.11 -9.92
CA THR A 448 36.01 -13.45 -11.23
C THR A 448 37.24 -14.36 -11.14
N GLU A 449 37.63 -14.80 -9.93
CA GLU A 449 38.84 -15.62 -9.73
C GLU A 449 38.78 -16.99 -10.41
N TYR A 450 37.58 -17.52 -10.69
CA TYR A 450 37.37 -18.78 -11.41
C TYR A 450 37.97 -18.78 -12.83
N LEU A 451 38.20 -17.61 -13.42
CA LEU A 451 38.87 -17.46 -14.72
C LEU A 451 40.36 -17.84 -14.70
N PHE A 452 40.95 -18.07 -13.51
CA PHE A 452 42.38 -18.35 -13.32
C PHE A 452 42.67 -19.73 -12.70
N LEU A 453 41.68 -20.63 -12.63
CA LEU A 453 41.82 -21.99 -12.10
C LEU A 453 42.93 -22.78 -12.82
N SER A 454 43.70 -23.58 -12.08
CA SER A 454 44.60 -24.56 -12.69
C SER A 454 43.84 -25.77 -13.20
N ASN A 455 44.49 -26.57 -14.05
CA ASN A 455 43.91 -27.80 -14.58
C ASN A 455 43.71 -28.92 -13.52
N ARG A 456 43.88 -28.64 -12.23
CA ARG A 456 43.63 -29.55 -11.10
C ARG A 456 42.59 -29.01 -10.12
N GLU A 457 42.01 -27.85 -10.39
CA GLU A 457 41.04 -27.19 -9.52
C GLU A 457 39.70 -27.05 -10.25
N ALA A 458 38.61 -27.07 -9.48
CA ALA A 458 37.29 -26.63 -9.91
C ALA A 458 36.86 -25.44 -9.03
N GLY A 459 36.20 -24.45 -9.64
CA GLY A 459 35.53 -23.39 -8.89
C GLY A 459 34.20 -23.90 -8.34
N LEU A 460 33.92 -23.60 -7.08
CA LEU A 460 32.62 -23.84 -6.44
C LEU A 460 32.00 -22.48 -6.11
N PHE A 461 30.82 -22.22 -6.65
CA PHE A 461 29.96 -21.12 -6.25
C PHE A 461 28.79 -21.71 -5.44
N GLN A 462 28.49 -21.13 -4.29
CA GLN A 462 27.44 -21.61 -3.39
C GLN A 462 26.43 -20.52 -3.05
N THR A 463 25.14 -20.88 -3.06
CA THR A 463 24.06 -20.09 -2.48
C THR A 463 23.29 -20.97 -1.49
N SER A 464 23.05 -20.51 -0.28
CA SER A 464 22.47 -21.33 0.81
C SER A 464 21.49 -20.54 1.67
N LYS A 465 20.53 -21.23 2.30
CA LYS A 465 19.56 -20.59 3.21
C LYS A 465 20.25 -19.91 4.40
N ALA A 466 21.38 -20.48 4.84
CA ALA A 466 22.22 -19.94 5.92
C ALA A 466 22.99 -18.65 5.56
N GLY A 467 22.95 -18.19 4.30
CA GLY A 467 23.45 -16.86 3.91
C GLY A 467 24.53 -16.83 2.84
N ASP A 468 24.95 -17.96 2.25
CA ASP A 468 25.89 -17.90 1.11
C ASP A 468 25.21 -17.26 -0.10
N ARG A 469 25.91 -16.36 -0.81
CA ARG A 469 25.38 -15.60 -1.94
C ARG A 469 26.39 -15.63 -3.09
N LEU A 470 26.30 -16.65 -3.94
CA LEU A 470 27.33 -16.99 -4.95
C LEU A 470 28.75 -16.99 -4.34
N ALA A 471 28.87 -17.53 -3.12
CA ALA A 471 30.12 -17.58 -2.37
C ALA A 471 31.13 -18.47 -3.09
N TYR A 472 32.32 -17.92 -3.39
CA TYR A 472 33.34 -18.57 -4.20
C TYR A 472 34.37 -19.34 -3.35
N SER A 473 34.68 -20.55 -3.76
CA SER A 473 35.80 -21.36 -3.25
C SER A 473 36.35 -22.28 -4.34
N THR A 474 37.42 -23.04 -4.02
CA THR A 474 38.05 -23.97 -4.96
C THR A 474 38.11 -25.40 -4.40
N LEU A 475 37.92 -26.39 -5.28
CA LEU A 475 37.99 -27.82 -4.98
C LEU A 475 39.13 -28.49 -5.76
N ASP A 476 39.90 -29.36 -5.12
CA ASP A 476 40.94 -30.18 -5.75
C ASP A 476 40.34 -31.36 -6.56
N LEU A 477 40.93 -31.67 -7.72
CA LEU A 477 40.57 -32.81 -8.57
C LEU A 477 41.47 -34.05 -8.30
N ASP A 478 40.81 -35.20 -8.06
CA ASP A 478 41.44 -36.53 -7.97
C ASP A 478 41.81 -37.05 -9.37
N ASP A 479 43.04 -37.57 -9.53
CA ASP A 479 43.48 -38.30 -10.73
C ASP A 479 42.92 -39.74 -10.73
N SER A 480 41.60 -39.91 -10.78
CA SER A 480 40.94 -41.22 -10.84
C SER A 480 39.66 -41.22 -11.66
N SER A 481 39.55 -42.13 -12.63
CA SER A 481 38.26 -42.54 -13.21
C SER A 481 37.52 -43.45 -12.22
N ASP A 482 36.31 -43.06 -11.83
CA ASP A 482 35.53 -43.78 -10.81
C ASP A 482 34.13 -44.10 -11.31
N ASN A 483 33.97 -45.33 -11.83
CA ASN A 483 32.66 -45.85 -12.25
C ASN A 483 31.70 -46.11 -11.07
N ALA A 484 32.14 -45.91 -9.82
CA ALA A 484 31.30 -45.93 -8.63
C ALA A 484 30.98 -44.53 -8.09
N ALA A 485 31.34 -43.46 -8.81
CA ALA A 485 30.85 -42.12 -8.54
C ALA A 485 29.32 -42.04 -8.63
N ASP A 486 28.71 -41.13 -7.88
CA ASP A 486 27.25 -40.95 -7.82
C ASP A 486 26.71 -40.34 -9.12
N LEU A 487 27.46 -39.40 -9.70
CA LEU A 487 27.20 -38.81 -11.02
C LEU A 487 28.37 -39.08 -11.97
N ILE A 488 28.06 -39.46 -13.20
CA ILE A 488 29.04 -39.71 -14.27
C ILE A 488 28.75 -38.75 -15.43
N ILE A 489 29.71 -37.89 -15.75
CA ILE A 489 29.60 -36.87 -16.79
C ILE A 489 30.32 -37.37 -18.05
N ASP A 490 29.63 -37.26 -19.18
CA ASP A 490 30.08 -37.67 -20.52
C ASP A 490 29.96 -36.49 -21.48
N SER A 491 31.03 -35.70 -21.54
CA SER A 491 31.18 -34.53 -22.43
C SER A 491 31.27 -34.90 -23.92
N THR A 492 31.24 -36.18 -24.29
CA THR A 492 31.22 -36.62 -25.70
C THR A 492 29.81 -36.78 -26.26
N THR A 493 28.79 -36.79 -25.39
CA THR A 493 27.37 -36.81 -25.77
C THR A 493 26.76 -35.45 -25.46
N THR A 494 26.48 -34.66 -26.50
CA THR A 494 25.93 -33.30 -26.42
C THR A 494 24.47 -33.25 -26.88
N TYR A 495 23.69 -32.30 -26.36
CA TYR A 495 22.28 -32.07 -26.75
C TYR A 495 22.09 -30.64 -27.28
N GLN A 496 21.18 -29.85 -26.71
CA GLN A 496 20.88 -28.50 -27.18
C GLN A 496 21.99 -27.49 -26.85
N GLU A 497 22.06 -26.45 -27.67
CA GLU A 497 22.91 -25.28 -27.49
C GLU A 497 22.16 -24.20 -26.70
N ILE A 498 22.86 -23.50 -25.81
CA ILE A 498 22.34 -22.38 -25.02
C ILE A 498 22.37 -21.11 -25.85
N ILE A 499 21.20 -20.50 -25.98
CA ILE A 499 20.96 -19.18 -26.60
C ILE A 499 21.35 -18.08 -25.62
N GLY A 500 20.89 -18.18 -24.36
CA GLY A 500 21.24 -17.23 -23.30
C GLY A 500 20.25 -17.22 -22.13
N PHE A 501 20.49 -16.28 -21.22
CA PHE A 501 19.68 -16.03 -20.04
C PHE A 501 19.53 -14.52 -19.81
N GLY A 502 18.40 -14.11 -19.26
CA GLY A 502 18.22 -12.77 -18.71
C GLY A 502 16.79 -12.48 -18.26
N GLY A 503 16.26 -11.31 -18.59
CA GLY A 503 14.92 -10.87 -18.17
C GLY A 503 14.28 -9.83 -19.10
N ALA A 504 13.08 -9.37 -18.76
CA ALA A 504 12.30 -8.42 -19.56
C ALA A 504 12.56 -6.95 -19.19
N PHE A 505 12.75 -6.14 -20.24
CA PHE A 505 12.88 -4.69 -20.18
C PHE A 505 11.48 -4.04 -20.28
N THR A 506 10.67 -4.25 -19.24
CA THR A 506 9.34 -3.63 -19.13
C THR A 506 9.42 -2.14 -18.82
N ASP A 507 8.31 -1.42 -19.01
CA ASP A 507 8.24 -0.01 -18.58
C ASP A 507 8.39 0.07 -17.06
N ALA A 508 7.76 -0.82 -16.30
CA ALA A 508 7.92 -0.92 -14.85
C ALA A 508 9.39 -1.07 -14.40
N ALA A 509 10.16 -1.96 -15.03
CA ALA A 509 11.58 -2.14 -14.70
C ALA A 509 12.40 -0.87 -14.99
N ALA A 510 12.09 -0.15 -16.06
CA ALA A 510 12.75 1.12 -16.38
C ALA A 510 12.33 2.25 -15.44
N ILE A 511 11.05 2.38 -15.10
CA ILE A 511 10.56 3.37 -14.13
C ILE A 511 11.25 3.17 -12.78
N ASN A 512 11.22 1.95 -12.24
CA ASN A 512 11.82 1.64 -10.94
C ASN A 512 13.32 1.92 -10.88
N ILE A 513 14.08 1.57 -11.92
CA ILE A 513 15.51 1.92 -11.97
C ILE A 513 15.70 3.44 -11.96
N TYR A 514 14.89 4.20 -12.70
CA TYR A 514 15.11 5.65 -12.85
C TYR A 514 14.56 6.51 -11.71
N LEU A 515 13.77 5.93 -10.80
CA LEU A 515 13.47 6.51 -9.49
C LEU A 515 14.69 6.52 -8.56
N MET A 516 15.68 5.65 -8.79
CA MET A 516 16.84 5.51 -7.89
C MET A 516 17.92 6.57 -8.13
N ASP A 517 18.70 6.85 -7.09
CA ASP A 517 19.91 7.67 -7.14
C ASP A 517 20.88 7.15 -8.23
N THR A 518 21.51 8.04 -9.01
CA THR A 518 22.33 7.65 -10.18
C THR A 518 23.44 6.63 -9.87
N ALA A 519 23.99 6.63 -8.64
CA ALA A 519 24.95 5.62 -8.19
C ALA A 519 24.29 4.23 -8.00
N VAL A 520 23.09 4.20 -7.44
CA VAL A 520 22.28 3.00 -7.22
C VAL A 520 21.80 2.41 -8.55
N GLN A 521 21.38 3.27 -9.50
CA GLN A 521 21.06 2.84 -10.88
C GLN A 521 22.20 2.07 -11.53
N GLN A 522 23.44 2.55 -11.34
CA GLN A 522 24.61 1.88 -11.90
C GLN A 522 24.88 0.55 -11.19
N LEU A 523 24.72 0.47 -9.87
CA LEU A 523 24.88 -0.80 -9.14
C LEU A 523 23.85 -1.86 -9.55
N ILE A 524 22.62 -1.47 -9.91
CA ILE A 524 21.61 -2.39 -10.46
C ILE A 524 22.00 -2.88 -11.87
N LEU A 525 22.48 -1.98 -12.74
CA LEU A 525 23.01 -2.36 -14.06
C LEU A 525 24.24 -3.27 -13.93
N ASP A 526 25.16 -2.94 -13.04
CA ASP A 526 26.36 -3.73 -12.78
C ASP A 526 25.96 -5.13 -12.29
N ALA A 527 24.98 -5.23 -11.39
CA ALA A 527 24.45 -6.48 -10.88
C ALA A 527 23.96 -7.42 -11.99
N TYR A 528 23.27 -6.93 -13.03
CA TYR A 528 22.81 -7.78 -14.14
C TYR A 528 23.85 -7.98 -15.26
N PHE A 529 24.62 -6.94 -15.61
CA PHE A 529 25.30 -6.87 -16.91
C PHE A 529 26.83 -6.80 -16.86
N SER A 530 27.44 -6.41 -15.73
CA SER A 530 28.91 -6.26 -15.65
C SER A 530 29.65 -7.58 -15.42
N ASP A 531 30.99 -7.55 -15.48
CA ASP A 531 31.85 -8.69 -15.17
C ASP A 531 31.85 -9.09 -13.70
N THR A 532 31.37 -8.23 -12.79
CA THR A 532 31.11 -8.53 -11.38
C THR A 532 29.66 -8.93 -11.07
N GLY A 533 28.76 -8.81 -12.07
CA GLY A 533 27.35 -9.23 -11.99
C GLY A 533 27.03 -10.52 -12.72
N LEU A 534 25.74 -10.74 -13.00
CA LEU A 534 25.15 -11.96 -13.59
C LEU A 534 25.52 -12.21 -15.06
N GLN A 535 26.03 -11.19 -15.77
CA GLN A 535 26.34 -11.21 -17.22
C GLN A 535 25.20 -11.77 -18.10
N TYR A 536 24.00 -11.23 -17.89
CA TYR A 536 22.84 -11.48 -18.76
C TYR A 536 23.19 -11.27 -20.24
N SER A 537 22.65 -12.14 -21.09
CA SER A 537 22.99 -12.25 -22.53
C SER A 537 21.77 -12.29 -23.45
N LEU A 538 20.58 -12.46 -22.86
CA LEU A 538 19.29 -12.41 -23.53
C LEU A 538 18.40 -11.38 -22.83
N GLY A 539 17.67 -10.57 -23.60
CA GLY A 539 16.65 -9.66 -23.06
C GLY A 539 15.34 -9.79 -23.81
N ARG A 540 14.21 -9.67 -23.09
CA ARG A 540 12.88 -9.59 -23.69
C ARG A 540 12.44 -8.13 -23.78
N ILE A 541 11.97 -7.68 -24.94
CA ILE A 541 11.44 -6.33 -25.13
C ILE A 541 9.94 -6.40 -25.43
N PRO A 542 9.09 -5.76 -24.61
CA PRO A 542 7.70 -5.56 -24.96
C PRO A 542 7.51 -4.64 -26.16
N ILE A 543 6.73 -5.09 -27.14
CA ILE A 543 6.26 -4.25 -28.24
C ILE A 543 5.06 -3.44 -27.72
N ALA A 544 5.37 -2.21 -27.26
CA ALA A 544 4.49 -1.27 -26.59
C ALA A 544 4.03 -1.73 -25.18
N SER A 545 2.91 -1.18 -24.69
CA SER A 545 2.47 -1.36 -23.30
C SER A 545 2.07 -2.79 -22.91
N THR A 546 2.25 -3.08 -21.63
CA THR A 546 1.93 -4.35 -20.97
C THR A 546 1.07 -4.08 -19.73
N ASP A 547 0.77 -5.09 -18.92
CA ASP A 547 0.28 -4.88 -17.55
C ASP A 547 1.32 -4.16 -16.68
N PHE A 548 2.60 -4.50 -16.83
CA PHE A 548 3.77 -3.79 -16.28
C PHE A 548 4.16 -2.51 -17.05
N SER A 549 3.14 -1.70 -17.35
CA SER A 549 3.19 -0.30 -17.76
C SER A 549 2.27 0.51 -16.85
N GLU A 550 2.46 1.83 -16.76
CA GLU A 550 1.53 2.71 -16.01
C GLU A 550 0.22 2.97 -16.78
N TYR A 551 0.25 2.85 -18.12
CA TYR A 551 -0.91 3.07 -18.98
C TYR A 551 -0.81 2.28 -20.29
N VAL A 552 -1.96 2.15 -20.97
CA VAL A 552 -2.08 1.42 -22.24
C VAL A 552 -1.73 2.32 -23.43
N TYR A 553 -0.76 1.91 -24.25
CA TYR A 553 -0.38 2.57 -25.51
C TYR A 553 0.05 1.56 -26.60
N SER A 554 0.12 2.04 -27.84
CA SER A 554 0.66 1.31 -29.00
C SER A 554 1.48 2.26 -29.87
N TYR A 555 2.41 1.75 -30.68
CA TYR A 555 3.26 2.59 -31.54
C TYR A 555 2.56 3.18 -32.77
N ASN A 556 1.31 2.82 -33.05
CA ASN A 556 0.54 3.47 -34.11
C ASN A 556 -0.95 3.65 -33.72
N PRO A 557 -1.29 4.68 -32.94
CA PRO A 557 -2.68 4.97 -32.55
C PRO A 557 -3.54 5.52 -33.70
N SER A 558 -2.97 5.78 -34.89
CA SER A 558 -3.71 6.38 -36.01
C SER A 558 -4.64 5.36 -36.67
N VAL A 559 -5.95 5.62 -36.56
CA VAL A 559 -7.01 4.74 -37.09
C VAL A 559 -6.86 4.52 -38.59
N ASP A 560 -6.99 3.26 -39.01
CA ASP A 560 -6.91 2.79 -40.40
C ASP A 560 -5.57 3.11 -41.12
N ASP A 561 -4.47 3.33 -40.38
CA ASP A 561 -3.13 3.53 -40.92
C ASP A 561 -2.42 2.20 -41.24
N PHE A 562 -3.01 1.43 -42.16
CA PHE A 562 -2.51 0.13 -42.63
C PHE A 562 -1.07 0.19 -43.19
N GLU A 563 -0.66 1.34 -43.73
CA GLU A 563 0.67 1.58 -44.31
C GLU A 563 1.73 1.97 -43.25
N MET A 564 1.35 2.06 -41.97
CA MET A 564 2.23 2.43 -40.84
C MET A 564 2.95 3.77 -41.05
N THR A 565 2.23 4.78 -41.56
CA THR A 565 2.77 6.11 -41.84
C THR A 565 2.99 6.97 -40.60
N ASN A 566 2.28 6.68 -39.50
CA ASN A 566 2.36 7.38 -38.21
C ASN A 566 2.95 6.49 -37.10
N PHE A 567 3.59 5.37 -37.47
CA PHE A 567 4.29 4.50 -36.53
C PHE A 567 5.45 5.26 -35.86
N SER A 568 5.51 5.25 -34.53
CA SER A 568 6.64 5.78 -33.77
C SER A 568 6.87 5.06 -32.42
N ILE A 569 8.14 4.88 -32.07
CA ILE A 569 8.62 4.40 -30.76
C ILE A 569 9.00 5.56 -29.81
N ASP A 570 8.57 6.80 -30.08
CA ASP A 570 8.96 7.97 -29.28
C ASP A 570 8.53 7.87 -27.80
N VAL A 571 7.55 7.02 -27.47
CA VAL A 571 7.18 6.69 -26.08
C VAL A 571 8.34 6.04 -25.33
N ASP A 572 9.05 5.09 -25.96
CA ASP A 572 10.17 4.35 -25.33
C ASP A 572 11.44 5.21 -25.22
N LYS A 573 11.52 6.26 -26.04
CA LYS A 573 12.55 7.32 -26.02
C LYS A 573 12.25 8.42 -25.00
N SER A 574 11.03 8.45 -24.47
CA SER A 574 10.59 9.47 -23.52
C SER A 574 11.30 9.29 -22.18
N PRO A 575 11.69 10.38 -21.48
CA PRO A 575 12.17 10.31 -20.10
C PRO A 575 11.09 9.83 -19.11
N LEU A 576 9.85 9.64 -19.55
CA LEU A 576 8.78 8.98 -18.77
C LEU A 576 8.91 7.45 -18.79
N SER A 577 9.35 6.85 -19.91
CA SER A 577 9.54 5.39 -20.01
C SER A 577 10.96 4.99 -19.62
N ASN A 578 11.98 5.72 -20.09
CA ASN A 578 13.40 5.37 -19.98
C ASN A 578 13.80 3.97 -20.52
N LYS A 579 12.86 3.18 -21.07
CA LYS A 579 13.09 1.80 -21.54
C LYS A 579 14.22 1.71 -22.57
N LEU A 580 14.25 2.62 -23.56
CA LEU A 580 15.34 2.61 -24.53
C LEU A 580 16.69 3.02 -23.91
N ASP A 581 16.73 4.00 -23.00
CA ASP A 581 17.98 4.41 -22.32
C ASP A 581 18.52 3.30 -21.42
N LEU A 582 17.64 2.58 -20.70
CA LEU A 582 17.98 1.37 -19.95
C LEU A 582 18.61 0.29 -20.85
N ILE A 583 17.99 0.01 -22.00
CA ILE A 583 18.52 -0.96 -22.98
C ILE A 583 19.91 -0.54 -23.49
N GLN A 584 20.10 0.74 -23.81
CA GLN A 584 21.41 1.26 -24.25
C GLN A 584 22.47 1.15 -23.16
N ARG A 585 22.13 1.42 -21.90
CA ARG A 585 23.05 1.25 -20.75
C ARG A 585 23.42 -0.22 -20.57
N ALA A 586 22.45 -1.14 -20.60
CA ALA A 586 22.72 -2.59 -20.53
C ALA A 586 23.62 -3.09 -21.69
N LEU A 587 23.42 -2.60 -22.91
CA LEU A 587 24.27 -2.89 -24.07
C LEU A 587 25.72 -2.38 -23.86
N ASN A 588 25.90 -1.19 -23.28
CA ASN A 588 27.21 -0.63 -22.98
C ASN A 588 27.94 -1.40 -21.86
N GLU A 589 27.23 -1.82 -20.82
CA GLU A 589 27.83 -2.62 -19.73
C GLU A 589 28.22 -4.03 -20.20
N THR A 590 27.33 -4.73 -20.91
CA THR A 590 27.67 -6.05 -21.46
C THR A 590 28.83 -5.99 -22.44
N THR A 591 28.89 -4.97 -23.31
CA THR A 591 30.04 -4.72 -24.20
C THR A 591 31.33 -4.54 -23.40
N SER A 592 31.28 -3.78 -22.30
CA SER A 592 32.43 -3.55 -21.41
C SER A 592 32.88 -4.84 -20.71
N ALA A 593 31.92 -5.67 -20.30
CA ALA A 593 32.14 -7.01 -19.74
C ALA A 593 32.51 -8.09 -20.79
N SER A 594 32.72 -7.72 -22.06
CA SER A 594 32.98 -8.63 -23.19
C SER A 594 31.90 -9.72 -23.39
N ARG A 595 30.66 -9.41 -22.99
CA ARG A 595 29.44 -10.23 -23.21
C ARG A 595 28.64 -9.60 -24.34
N ASN A 596 27.94 -10.41 -25.14
CA ASN A 596 26.98 -9.90 -26.11
C ASN A 596 25.56 -10.05 -25.54
N LEU A 597 24.80 -8.95 -25.52
CA LEU A 597 23.38 -8.94 -25.18
C LEU A 597 22.56 -8.92 -26.47
N THR A 598 21.66 -9.89 -26.62
CA THR A 598 20.74 -9.99 -27.75
C THR A 598 19.31 -9.95 -27.27
N PHE A 599 18.39 -9.45 -28.09
CA PHE A 599 17.00 -9.27 -27.69
C PHE A 599 16.03 -10.11 -28.51
N PHE A 600 14.96 -10.58 -27.87
CA PHE A 600 13.75 -10.98 -28.58
C PHE A 600 12.58 -10.08 -28.16
N ALA A 601 11.63 -9.91 -29.05
CA ALA A 601 10.47 -9.06 -28.83
C ALA A 601 9.17 -9.87 -28.76
N SER A 602 8.25 -9.44 -27.90
CA SER A 602 6.91 -10.04 -27.75
C SER A 602 5.84 -8.94 -27.80
N SER A 603 4.74 -9.18 -28.51
CA SER A 603 3.60 -8.25 -28.56
C SER A 603 2.47 -8.70 -27.65
N TRP A 604 1.94 -7.79 -26.83
CA TRP A 604 0.77 -8.07 -25.99
C TRP A 604 -0.52 -7.79 -26.74
N ALA A 605 -0.64 -6.64 -27.40
CA ALA A 605 -1.82 -6.31 -28.19
C ALA A 605 -1.47 -5.45 -29.42
N PRO A 606 -2.24 -5.57 -30.51
CA PRO A 606 -2.14 -4.69 -31.66
C PRO A 606 -2.67 -3.28 -31.33
N PRO A 607 -2.39 -2.28 -32.18
CA PRO A 607 -3.10 -1.01 -32.15
C PRO A 607 -4.63 -1.16 -32.10
N LEU A 608 -5.29 -0.35 -31.27
CA LEU A 608 -6.71 -0.47 -30.92
C LEU A 608 -7.65 -0.62 -32.13
N TRP A 609 -7.38 0.14 -33.19
CA TRP A 609 -8.17 0.18 -34.43
C TRP A 609 -8.11 -1.13 -35.25
N MET A 610 -7.16 -2.02 -34.98
CA MET A 610 -7.11 -3.35 -35.60
C MET A 610 -8.08 -4.35 -34.96
N THR A 611 -8.72 -4.02 -33.84
CA THR A 611 -9.48 -4.98 -33.02
C THR A 611 -10.99 -4.98 -33.32
N THR A 612 -11.64 -6.14 -33.16
CA THR A 612 -13.09 -6.30 -33.44
C THR A 612 -14.01 -5.55 -32.49
N SER A 613 -13.52 -5.23 -31.28
CA SER A 613 -14.32 -4.70 -30.17
C SER A 613 -13.80 -3.37 -29.62
N ASN A 614 -12.88 -2.71 -30.33
CA ASN A 614 -12.23 -1.44 -29.92
C ASN A 614 -11.69 -1.51 -28.48
N THR A 615 -10.95 -2.58 -28.18
CA THR A 615 -10.29 -2.85 -26.90
C THR A 615 -9.02 -3.64 -27.16
N THR A 616 -7.97 -3.42 -26.36
CA THR A 616 -6.76 -4.25 -26.34
C THR A 616 -6.85 -5.41 -25.33
N LEU A 617 -7.90 -5.44 -24.49
CA LEU A 617 -8.04 -6.40 -23.40
C LEU A 617 -8.74 -7.67 -23.88
N ASN A 618 -8.05 -8.83 -23.85
CA ASN A 618 -8.55 -10.09 -24.44
C ASN A 618 -9.11 -9.91 -25.86
N CYS A 619 -8.44 -9.11 -26.68
CA CYS A 619 -8.95 -8.67 -27.97
C CYS A 619 -8.82 -9.75 -29.06
N GLU A 620 -9.61 -9.59 -30.12
CA GLU A 620 -9.52 -10.35 -31.35
C GLU A 620 -9.22 -9.37 -32.51
N MET A 621 -8.40 -9.80 -33.46
CA MET A 621 -8.10 -9.04 -34.69
C MET A 621 -9.29 -8.99 -35.66
N ASN A 622 -9.46 -7.85 -36.33
CA ASN A 622 -10.35 -7.73 -37.47
C ASN A 622 -9.90 -8.61 -38.65
N GLY A 623 -10.86 -9.03 -39.48
CA GLY A 623 -10.59 -9.77 -40.71
C GLY A 623 -10.12 -11.21 -40.48
N TYR A 624 -9.08 -11.62 -41.21
CA TYR A 624 -8.50 -12.97 -41.19
C TYR A 624 -7.04 -12.92 -41.69
N PRO A 625 -6.16 -13.87 -41.31
CA PRO A 625 -4.79 -13.92 -41.81
C PRO A 625 -4.71 -14.06 -43.34
N GLY A 626 -3.88 -13.24 -43.99
CA GLY A 626 -3.92 -12.95 -45.43
C GLY A 626 -4.93 -11.86 -45.82
N GLY A 627 -5.08 -10.84 -44.96
CA GLY A 627 -5.99 -9.71 -45.14
C GLY A 627 -5.49 -8.47 -44.41
N GLU A 628 -5.96 -7.29 -44.81
CA GLU A 628 -5.36 -5.97 -44.53
C GLU A 628 -4.95 -5.73 -43.06
N TYR A 629 -5.77 -6.12 -42.08
CA TYR A 629 -5.43 -5.96 -40.66
C TYR A 629 -4.27 -6.87 -40.20
N TRP A 630 -4.20 -8.10 -40.70
CA TRP A 630 -3.13 -9.05 -40.35
C TRP A 630 -1.84 -8.76 -41.12
N GLU A 631 -1.95 -8.31 -42.37
CA GLU A 631 -0.83 -7.74 -43.13
C GLU A 631 -0.25 -6.51 -42.41
N ALA A 632 -1.11 -5.63 -41.88
CA ALA A 632 -0.69 -4.47 -41.08
C ALA A 632 -0.09 -4.86 -39.72
N LEU A 633 -0.57 -5.92 -39.05
CA LEU A 633 0.06 -6.42 -37.82
C LEU A 633 1.47 -6.97 -38.09
N ALA A 634 1.68 -7.72 -39.18
CA ALA A 634 3.01 -8.14 -39.59
C ALA A 634 3.93 -6.92 -39.89
N LEU A 635 3.39 -5.89 -40.55
CA LEU A 635 4.12 -4.64 -40.81
C LEU A 635 4.44 -3.86 -39.52
N TYR A 636 3.53 -3.82 -38.54
CA TYR A 636 3.75 -3.21 -37.23
C TYR A 636 4.94 -3.84 -36.50
N CYS A 637 5.02 -5.18 -36.47
CA CYS A 637 6.19 -5.88 -35.93
C CYS A 637 7.48 -5.60 -36.74
N SER A 638 7.39 -5.55 -38.07
CA SER A 638 8.56 -5.22 -38.92
C SER A 638 9.06 -3.79 -38.65
N LYS A 639 8.15 -2.83 -38.45
CA LYS A 639 8.46 -1.43 -38.13
C LYS A 639 9.08 -1.25 -36.75
N PHE A 640 8.64 -2.04 -35.77
CA PHE A 640 9.26 -2.09 -34.45
C PHE A 640 10.73 -2.52 -34.55
N ILE A 641 11.01 -3.61 -35.29
CA ILE A 641 12.39 -4.08 -35.52
C ILE A 641 13.21 -3.01 -36.23
N ASP A 642 12.71 -2.46 -37.35
CA ASP A 642 13.38 -1.37 -38.10
C ASP A 642 13.76 -0.19 -37.18
N ALA A 643 12.85 0.19 -36.26
CA ALA A 643 13.01 1.33 -35.38
C ALA A 643 14.00 1.06 -34.24
N TYR A 644 13.96 -0.12 -33.63
CA TYR A 644 14.88 -0.51 -32.55
C TYR A 644 16.31 -0.76 -33.07
N GLU A 645 16.46 -1.40 -34.23
CA GLU A 645 17.76 -1.57 -34.89
C GLU A 645 18.37 -0.24 -35.33
N ALA A 646 17.55 0.75 -35.73
CA ALA A 646 18.02 2.10 -36.05
C ALA A 646 18.61 2.84 -34.84
N GLU A 647 18.16 2.51 -33.63
CA GLU A 647 18.75 2.99 -32.37
C GLU A 647 19.93 2.10 -31.89
N GLY A 648 20.25 1.03 -32.63
CA GLY A 648 21.38 0.14 -32.33
C GLY A 648 21.05 -1.06 -31.43
N VAL A 649 19.78 -1.37 -31.20
CA VAL A 649 19.35 -2.52 -30.39
C VAL A 649 19.28 -3.79 -31.25
N PRO A 650 20.05 -4.86 -30.96
CA PRO A 650 20.09 -6.06 -31.80
C PRO A 650 18.91 -7.00 -31.53
N ILE A 651 17.89 -6.96 -32.40
CA ILE A 651 16.74 -7.86 -32.33
C ILE A 651 17.07 -9.19 -33.03
N TRP A 652 17.29 -10.24 -32.23
CA TRP A 652 17.56 -11.61 -32.67
C TRP A 652 16.28 -12.41 -32.95
N GLY A 653 15.21 -12.18 -32.20
CA GLY A 653 13.97 -12.95 -32.27
C GLY A 653 12.69 -12.13 -32.11
N LEU A 654 11.57 -12.74 -32.52
CA LEU A 654 10.22 -12.20 -32.40
C LEU A 654 9.28 -13.36 -32.05
N THR A 655 8.50 -13.23 -30.98
CA THR A 655 7.40 -14.16 -30.71
C THR A 655 6.17 -13.78 -31.52
N THR A 656 5.32 -14.76 -31.85
CA THR A 656 4.09 -14.53 -32.63
C THR A 656 3.09 -13.64 -31.88
N GLN A 657 2.99 -13.81 -30.56
CA GLN A 657 2.08 -13.12 -29.64
C GLN A 657 2.40 -13.55 -28.20
N ASN A 658 2.38 -12.65 -27.23
CA ASN A 658 2.41 -12.99 -25.81
C ASN A 658 1.05 -13.57 -25.37
N GLU A 659 1.04 -14.75 -24.78
CA GLU A 659 -0.17 -15.43 -24.28
C GLU A 659 -1.36 -15.44 -25.28
N PRO A 660 -1.23 -16.08 -26.46
CA PRO A 660 -2.35 -16.19 -27.40
C PRO A 660 -3.58 -16.89 -26.82
N MET A 661 -3.46 -17.70 -25.77
CA MET A 661 -4.59 -18.37 -25.12
C MET A 661 -5.21 -17.53 -23.99
N LYS A 662 -6.53 -17.66 -23.82
CA LYS A 662 -7.23 -17.02 -22.71
C LYS A 662 -7.14 -17.90 -21.47
N GLN A 663 -6.51 -17.40 -20.40
CA GLN A 663 -6.49 -18.06 -19.10
C GLN A 663 -7.92 -18.30 -18.57
N GLU A 664 -8.22 -19.54 -18.16
CA GLU A 664 -9.48 -19.88 -17.49
C GLU A 664 -9.47 -19.34 -16.05
N LEU A 665 -10.63 -18.91 -15.55
CA LEU A 665 -10.85 -18.37 -14.20
C LEU A 665 -10.15 -17.03 -13.85
N ALA A 666 -9.37 -16.42 -14.75
CA ALA A 666 -8.78 -15.10 -14.56
C ALA A 666 -9.84 -14.02 -14.23
N THR A 667 -9.62 -13.26 -13.16
CA THR A 667 -10.54 -12.23 -12.64
C THR A 667 -10.15 -10.81 -13.04
N LYS A 668 -8.91 -10.60 -13.46
CA LYS A 668 -8.38 -9.35 -14.03
C LYS A 668 -7.91 -9.61 -15.47
N PHE A 669 -7.84 -8.57 -16.29
CA PHE A 669 -7.46 -8.66 -17.69
C PHE A 669 -6.63 -7.46 -18.12
N TRP A 670 -5.54 -7.73 -18.84
CA TRP A 670 -4.61 -6.75 -19.41
C TRP A 670 -4.60 -6.83 -20.95
N GLN A 671 -3.68 -6.09 -21.58
CA GLN A 671 -3.44 -6.13 -23.02
C GLN A 671 -3.16 -7.57 -23.46
N SER A 672 -3.97 -8.12 -24.35
CA SER A 672 -3.76 -9.47 -24.89
C SER A 672 -4.51 -9.61 -26.21
N LEU A 673 -3.86 -10.12 -27.25
CA LEU A 673 -4.51 -10.57 -28.48
C LEU A 673 -4.65 -12.08 -28.43
N ARG A 674 -5.90 -12.57 -28.47
CA ARG A 674 -6.19 -14.00 -28.33
C ARG A 674 -6.38 -14.65 -29.70
N PHE A 675 -5.69 -15.76 -29.95
CA PHE A 675 -5.89 -16.59 -31.13
C PHE A 675 -5.44 -18.04 -30.92
N ASN A 676 -5.77 -18.94 -31.85
CA ASN A 676 -5.47 -20.37 -31.75
C ASN A 676 -4.39 -20.83 -32.76
N THR A 677 -3.91 -22.06 -32.60
CA THR A 677 -2.94 -22.75 -33.47
C THR A 677 -3.19 -22.63 -34.97
N SER A 678 -4.44 -22.68 -35.42
CA SER A 678 -4.78 -22.54 -36.84
C SER A 678 -4.71 -21.11 -37.35
N THR A 679 -4.91 -20.14 -36.46
CA THR A 679 -4.80 -18.71 -36.76
C THR A 679 -3.34 -18.30 -36.77
N GLU A 680 -2.56 -18.72 -35.78
CA GLU A 680 -1.10 -18.52 -35.72
C GLU A 680 -0.42 -19.10 -36.97
N ARG A 681 -0.69 -20.37 -37.31
CA ARG A 681 -0.20 -21.01 -38.54
C ARG A 681 -0.50 -20.18 -39.79
N ASP A 682 -1.75 -19.72 -39.92
CA ASP A 682 -2.18 -18.97 -41.11
C ASP A 682 -1.55 -17.57 -41.16
N PHE A 683 -1.33 -16.91 -40.00
CA PHE A 683 -0.62 -15.64 -39.87
C PHE A 683 0.87 -15.76 -40.22
N ILE A 684 1.56 -16.76 -39.68
CA ILE A 684 2.95 -17.08 -40.05
C ILE A 684 3.04 -17.34 -41.56
N LYS A 685 2.11 -18.14 -42.11
CA LYS A 685 2.14 -18.57 -43.52
C LYS A 685 1.89 -17.42 -44.50
N ARG A 686 0.95 -16.52 -44.19
CA ARG A 686 0.42 -15.53 -45.16
C ARG A 686 0.98 -14.13 -44.97
N ASP A 687 1.23 -13.72 -43.74
CA ASP A 687 1.54 -12.34 -43.39
C ASP A 687 2.95 -12.22 -42.78
N LEU A 688 3.15 -12.76 -41.57
CA LEU A 688 4.35 -12.55 -40.77
C LEU A 688 5.61 -13.18 -41.38
N GLY A 689 5.55 -14.48 -41.69
CA GLY A 689 6.70 -15.24 -42.21
C GLY A 689 7.24 -14.68 -43.54
N PRO A 690 6.40 -14.50 -44.58
CA PRO A 690 6.81 -13.89 -45.84
C PRO A 690 7.46 -12.51 -45.67
N LEU A 691 6.86 -11.62 -44.87
CA LEU A 691 7.38 -10.26 -44.67
C LEU A 691 8.70 -10.25 -43.90
N MET A 692 8.79 -10.99 -42.80
CA MET A 692 10.03 -11.09 -42.01
C MET A 692 11.15 -11.73 -42.82
N LYS A 693 10.86 -12.70 -43.69
CA LYS A 693 11.87 -13.28 -44.58
C LYS A 693 12.36 -12.33 -45.69
N GLU A 694 11.55 -11.34 -46.08
CA GLU A 694 11.93 -10.32 -47.04
C GLU A 694 12.75 -9.19 -46.40
N ASN A 695 12.30 -8.67 -45.26
CA ASN A 695 12.92 -7.51 -44.59
C ASN A 695 14.04 -7.91 -43.62
N HIS A 696 13.82 -8.97 -42.84
CA HIS A 696 14.58 -9.38 -41.65
C HIS A 696 15.03 -10.85 -41.74
N PRO A 697 15.80 -11.25 -42.79
CA PRO A 697 15.98 -12.65 -43.18
C PRO A 697 16.70 -13.55 -42.17
N ASP A 698 17.40 -12.96 -41.19
CA ASP A 698 18.11 -13.68 -40.13
C ASP A 698 17.30 -13.80 -38.82
N LEU A 699 16.17 -13.10 -38.68
CA LEU A 699 15.31 -13.08 -37.50
C LEU A 699 14.76 -14.48 -37.14
N LYS A 700 14.65 -14.79 -35.85
CA LYS A 700 14.01 -16.02 -35.36
C LYS A 700 12.55 -15.78 -35.00
N ILE A 701 11.64 -16.45 -35.71
CA ILE A 701 10.22 -16.48 -35.33
C ILE A 701 10.00 -17.60 -34.30
N ILE A 702 9.43 -17.22 -33.17
CA ILE A 702 9.14 -18.07 -32.02
C ILE A 702 7.61 -18.18 -31.89
N ILE A 703 7.07 -19.40 -31.82
CA ILE A 703 5.63 -19.64 -31.66
C ILE A 703 5.23 -19.90 -30.20
N LEU A 704 3.93 -19.99 -29.91
CA LEU A 704 3.35 -20.16 -28.57
C LEU A 704 3.54 -18.93 -27.67
N ASP A 705 4.68 -18.81 -26.95
CA ASP A 705 4.94 -17.75 -25.96
C ASP A 705 3.80 -17.64 -24.93
N ASP A 706 3.46 -18.80 -24.35
CA ASP A 706 2.37 -19.08 -23.40
C ASP A 706 2.76 -20.26 -22.47
N GLN A 707 1.88 -20.68 -21.56
CA GLN A 707 2.11 -21.76 -20.59
C GLN A 707 2.68 -23.08 -21.18
N LYS A 708 3.57 -23.74 -20.44
CA LYS A 708 4.15 -25.06 -20.81
C LYS A 708 3.08 -26.14 -21.08
N ASP A 709 1.98 -26.17 -20.34
CA ASP A 709 0.89 -27.16 -20.49
C ASP A 709 0.12 -27.07 -21.83
N LEU A 710 0.34 -26.01 -22.62
CA LEU A 710 -0.22 -25.84 -23.96
C LEU A 710 0.69 -26.38 -25.09
N LEU A 711 1.95 -26.71 -24.79
CA LEU A 711 3.00 -26.96 -25.78
C LEU A 711 2.64 -28.06 -26.78
N LEU A 712 2.20 -29.23 -26.30
CA LEU A 712 1.93 -30.37 -27.18
C LEU A 712 0.67 -30.20 -28.03
N ASP A 713 -0.32 -29.43 -27.57
CA ASP A 713 -1.48 -29.03 -28.38
C ASP A 713 -1.08 -27.99 -29.44
N TRP A 714 -0.09 -27.13 -29.15
CA TRP A 714 0.39 -26.10 -30.06
C TRP A 714 1.12 -26.65 -31.30
N ASN A 715 1.61 -27.90 -31.25
CA ASN A 715 2.14 -28.65 -32.39
C ASN A 715 1.25 -28.61 -33.65
N ALA A 716 -0.06 -28.40 -33.48
CA ALA A 716 -0.99 -28.22 -34.60
C ALA A 716 -0.66 -27.03 -35.54
N SER A 717 0.08 -26.01 -35.08
CA SER A 717 0.51 -24.90 -35.94
C SER A 717 1.70 -25.28 -36.85
N LEU A 718 2.51 -26.26 -36.44
CA LEU A 718 3.68 -26.77 -37.19
C LEU A 718 3.34 -27.74 -38.33
N LEU A 719 2.08 -28.18 -38.45
CA LEU A 719 1.65 -29.21 -39.42
C LEU A 719 1.60 -28.76 -40.88
N ASP A 720 1.69 -27.45 -41.18
CA ASP A 720 1.76 -26.93 -42.54
C ASP A 720 3.23 -26.62 -42.90
N GLU A 721 3.78 -27.34 -43.90
CA GLU A 721 5.19 -27.25 -44.29
C GLU A 721 5.65 -25.83 -44.66
N GLU A 722 4.75 -24.96 -45.13
CA GLU A 722 5.08 -23.59 -45.52
C GLU A 722 5.17 -22.69 -44.30
N ALA A 723 4.18 -22.74 -43.39
CA ALA A 723 4.23 -22.05 -42.10
C ALA A 723 5.46 -22.48 -41.28
N ARG A 724 5.66 -23.81 -41.18
CA ARG A 724 6.78 -24.44 -40.49
C ARG A 724 8.15 -24.01 -41.01
N SER A 725 8.25 -23.61 -42.28
CA SER A 725 9.52 -23.15 -42.89
C SER A 725 9.99 -21.76 -42.43
N TYR A 726 9.16 -21.03 -41.69
CA TYR A 726 9.48 -19.74 -41.08
C TYR A 726 9.77 -19.85 -39.56
N VAL A 727 9.21 -20.86 -38.88
CA VAL A 727 9.37 -21.06 -37.44
C VAL A 727 10.78 -21.55 -37.11
N SER A 728 11.40 -20.93 -36.11
CA SER A 728 12.73 -21.29 -35.59
C SER A 728 12.69 -21.85 -34.17
N GLY A 729 11.75 -21.37 -33.34
CA GLY A 729 11.64 -21.73 -31.92
C GLY A 729 10.21 -21.84 -31.43
N VAL A 730 10.04 -22.34 -30.21
CA VAL A 730 8.82 -22.28 -29.42
C VAL A 730 9.12 -21.63 -28.07
N GLY A 731 8.29 -20.67 -27.66
CA GLY A 731 8.37 -19.96 -26.39
C GLY A 731 7.43 -20.61 -25.39
N VAL A 732 7.90 -20.83 -24.16
CA VAL A 732 7.09 -21.37 -23.06
C VAL A 732 7.20 -20.49 -21.81
N HIS A 733 6.13 -20.46 -21.01
CA HIS A 733 6.04 -19.68 -19.77
C HIS A 733 5.83 -20.55 -18.53
N TRP A 734 6.20 -20.03 -17.35
CA TRP A 734 5.87 -20.65 -16.07
C TRP A 734 5.46 -19.63 -14.99
N TYR A 735 4.32 -19.89 -14.34
CA TYR A 735 3.79 -19.09 -13.22
C TYR A 735 3.15 -19.96 -12.12
N LYS A 736 3.20 -21.30 -12.26
CA LYS A 736 2.45 -22.24 -11.40
C LYS A 736 3.41 -22.99 -10.46
N ASN A 737 3.71 -22.40 -9.30
CA ASN A 737 4.51 -23.10 -8.29
C ASN A 737 3.75 -24.22 -7.54
N LEU A 738 2.41 -24.27 -7.63
CA LEU A 738 1.59 -25.35 -7.06
C LEU A 738 1.97 -26.73 -7.62
N ASP A 739 2.44 -26.77 -8.87
CA ASP A 739 2.85 -28.01 -9.53
C ASP A 739 4.01 -28.68 -8.78
N PHE A 740 4.86 -27.87 -8.13
CA PHE A 740 5.96 -28.35 -7.29
C PHE A 740 5.51 -28.86 -5.92
N ALA A 741 4.41 -28.32 -5.37
CA ALA A 741 3.84 -28.73 -4.09
C ALA A 741 3.07 -30.06 -4.15
N PHE A 742 2.49 -30.40 -5.32
CA PHE A 742 1.78 -31.67 -5.54
C PHE A 742 2.66 -32.79 -6.12
N GLY A 743 3.95 -32.54 -6.32
CA GLY A 743 4.90 -33.53 -6.84
C GLY A 743 4.71 -33.87 -8.32
N THR A 744 3.92 -33.08 -9.04
CA THR A 744 3.81 -33.14 -10.51
C THR A 744 5.06 -32.57 -11.17
N SER A 745 5.35 -33.03 -12.40
CA SER A 745 6.36 -32.41 -13.26
C SER A 745 5.88 -31.01 -13.66
N GLY A 746 6.78 -30.02 -13.71
CA GLY A 746 6.51 -28.70 -14.31
C GLY A 746 6.51 -28.79 -15.84
N ASP A 747 5.74 -29.74 -16.38
CA ASP A 747 5.60 -30.08 -17.80
C ASP A 747 6.91 -30.40 -18.55
N PHE A 748 7.97 -30.75 -17.81
CA PHE A 748 9.28 -31.14 -18.34
C PHE A 748 9.21 -32.32 -19.33
N ASP A 749 8.32 -33.29 -19.09
CA ASP A 749 8.09 -34.43 -20.01
C ASP A 749 7.49 -33.97 -21.35
N ASP A 750 6.73 -32.86 -21.37
CA ASP A 750 6.15 -32.29 -22.59
C ASP A 750 7.20 -31.52 -23.39
N LEU A 751 8.15 -30.84 -22.74
CA LEU A 751 9.34 -30.27 -23.40
C LEU A 751 10.17 -31.38 -24.08
N ALA A 752 10.42 -32.48 -23.37
CA ALA A 752 11.15 -33.64 -23.91
C ALA A 752 10.40 -34.33 -25.05
N THR A 753 9.07 -34.38 -24.98
CA THR A 753 8.21 -34.93 -26.04
C THR A 753 8.21 -34.03 -27.28
N PHE A 754 8.09 -32.71 -27.10
CA PHE A 754 8.18 -31.72 -28.19
C PHE A 754 9.52 -31.83 -28.92
N TYR A 755 10.64 -31.86 -28.20
CA TYR A 755 11.96 -32.00 -28.79
C TYR A 755 12.14 -33.31 -29.58
N ALA A 756 11.51 -34.40 -29.13
CA ALA A 756 11.56 -35.68 -29.85
C ALA A 756 10.81 -35.63 -31.20
N ASP A 757 9.73 -34.85 -31.30
CA ASP A 757 8.94 -34.66 -32.52
C ASP A 757 9.52 -33.57 -33.45
N TYR A 758 10.11 -32.50 -32.89
CA TYR A 758 10.64 -31.33 -33.62
C TYR A 758 12.06 -30.93 -33.19
N PRO A 759 13.09 -31.80 -33.33
CA PRO A 759 14.44 -31.57 -32.81
C PRO A 759 15.23 -30.44 -33.49
N ASP A 760 14.69 -29.82 -34.55
CA ASP A 760 15.22 -28.66 -35.24
C ASP A 760 14.49 -27.34 -34.92
N ILE A 761 13.52 -27.37 -33.99
CA ILE A 761 12.93 -26.18 -33.34
C ILE A 761 13.51 -26.08 -31.93
N PHE A 762 14.08 -24.93 -31.56
CA PHE A 762 14.56 -24.71 -30.19
C PHE A 762 13.39 -24.44 -29.24
N ILE A 763 13.52 -24.87 -27.97
CA ILE A 763 12.62 -24.50 -26.89
C ILE A 763 13.28 -23.35 -26.11
N LEU A 764 12.55 -22.28 -25.81
CA LEU A 764 13.02 -21.18 -24.98
C LEU A 764 11.99 -20.87 -23.91
N ALA A 765 12.38 -20.86 -22.63
CA ALA A 765 11.53 -20.27 -21.60
C ALA A 765 11.61 -18.74 -21.77
N THR A 766 10.55 -18.16 -22.33
CA THR A 766 10.49 -16.76 -22.77
C THR A 766 10.01 -15.82 -21.67
N GLU A 767 9.43 -16.34 -20.59
CA GLU A 767 8.93 -15.57 -19.44
C GLU A 767 8.64 -16.50 -18.26
N ALA A 768 8.95 -16.05 -17.05
CA ALA A 768 8.54 -16.71 -15.81
C ALA A 768 8.62 -15.75 -14.62
N CYS A 769 7.72 -15.92 -13.64
CA CYS A 769 7.77 -15.18 -12.38
C CYS A 769 7.17 -15.95 -11.20
N GLU A 770 7.52 -15.50 -10.00
CA GLU A 770 6.92 -15.88 -8.73
C GLU A 770 6.00 -14.77 -8.20
N GLY A 771 5.12 -15.10 -7.25
CA GLY A 771 4.19 -14.11 -6.69
C GLY A 771 2.95 -13.82 -7.55
N SER A 772 2.59 -14.70 -8.47
CA SER A 772 1.42 -14.57 -9.37
C SER A 772 0.11 -15.18 -8.81
N LEU A 773 0.18 -15.98 -7.73
CA LEU A 773 -0.95 -16.77 -7.23
C LEU A 773 -1.76 -16.01 -6.18
N VAL A 774 -3.05 -16.30 -6.07
CA VAL A 774 -3.91 -15.67 -5.05
C VAL A 774 -3.42 -15.94 -3.62
N LYS A 775 -3.54 -14.93 -2.74
CA LYS A 775 -3.12 -14.98 -1.32
C LYS A 775 -3.62 -16.26 -0.63
N GLY A 776 -2.67 -17.05 -0.10
CA GLY A 776 -2.93 -18.33 0.56
C GLY A 776 -2.78 -19.58 -0.32
N LEU A 777 -2.37 -19.44 -1.59
CA LEU A 777 -1.93 -20.55 -2.45
C LEU A 777 -0.48 -20.36 -2.87
N GLY A 778 0.32 -21.43 -2.81
CA GLY A 778 1.75 -21.39 -3.17
C GLY A 778 2.51 -20.34 -2.35
N THR A 779 3.37 -19.58 -3.02
CA THR A 779 4.10 -18.42 -2.45
C THR A 779 3.26 -17.12 -2.40
N GLY A 780 1.97 -17.17 -2.72
CA GLY A 780 1.07 -16.00 -2.69
C GLY A 780 1.21 -15.01 -3.85
N VAL A 781 0.70 -13.80 -3.64
CA VAL A 781 0.64 -12.69 -4.61
C VAL A 781 1.65 -11.60 -4.25
N GLY A 782 2.25 -10.95 -5.24
CA GLY A 782 3.17 -9.82 -5.06
C GLY A 782 4.48 -10.20 -4.37
N THR A 783 5.21 -9.17 -3.93
CA THR A 783 6.47 -9.27 -3.18
C THR A 783 6.27 -9.82 -1.77
N ASN A 784 7.33 -10.35 -1.16
CA ASN A 784 7.35 -10.66 0.27
C ASN A 784 8.78 -10.62 0.81
N LEU A 785 9.28 -9.40 1.06
CA LEU A 785 10.67 -9.13 1.40
C LEU A 785 11.09 -9.64 2.80
N PHE A 786 10.14 -9.76 3.72
CA PHE A 786 10.40 -10.01 5.15
C PHE A 786 10.08 -11.43 5.63
N ASP A 787 9.37 -12.25 4.84
CA ASP A 787 9.10 -13.67 5.14
C ASP A 787 10.14 -14.59 4.50
N TYR A 788 11.41 -14.39 4.87
CA TYR A 788 12.54 -15.08 4.27
C TYR A 788 12.41 -16.60 4.35
N SER A 789 12.02 -17.10 5.53
CA SER A 789 12.06 -18.53 5.82
C SER A 789 10.99 -19.35 5.12
N ASN A 790 9.85 -18.77 4.76
CA ASN A 790 8.74 -19.48 4.10
C ASN A 790 8.55 -19.04 2.64
N THR A 791 8.52 -17.74 2.35
CA THR A 791 8.19 -17.23 1.02
C THR A 791 9.44 -16.92 0.19
N THR A 792 10.31 -16.03 0.67
CA THR A 792 11.40 -15.45 -0.15
C THR A 792 12.43 -16.50 -0.58
N TRP A 793 12.83 -17.40 0.33
CA TRP A 793 13.74 -18.51 -0.01
C TRP A 793 13.07 -19.54 -0.93
N GLN A 794 11.79 -19.87 -0.71
CA GLN A 794 11.06 -20.85 -1.52
C GLN A 794 10.92 -20.42 -2.98
N ARG A 795 10.74 -19.11 -3.24
CA ARG A 795 10.75 -18.55 -4.61
C ARG A 795 12.08 -18.82 -5.32
N GLY A 796 13.21 -18.66 -4.62
CA GLY A 796 14.54 -19.04 -5.11
C GLY A 796 14.65 -20.55 -5.42
N GLU A 797 14.18 -21.42 -4.52
CA GLU A 797 14.17 -22.87 -4.77
C GLU A 797 13.32 -23.26 -5.99
N ASN A 798 12.19 -22.59 -6.20
CA ASN A 798 11.29 -22.85 -7.32
C ASN A 798 11.92 -22.42 -8.65
N TYR A 799 12.54 -21.23 -8.72
CA TYR A 799 13.37 -20.82 -9.87
C TYR A 799 14.46 -21.86 -10.16
N ALA A 800 15.19 -22.31 -9.13
CA ALA A 800 16.27 -23.28 -9.31
C ALA A 800 15.74 -24.63 -9.85
N ARG A 801 14.58 -25.08 -9.36
CA ARG A 801 13.94 -26.31 -9.82
C ARG A 801 13.45 -26.19 -11.27
N ASP A 802 12.80 -25.09 -11.63
CA ASP A 802 12.27 -24.87 -12.99
C ASP A 802 13.41 -24.79 -14.01
N ILE A 803 14.36 -23.87 -13.81
CA ILE A 803 15.49 -23.65 -14.73
C ILE A 803 16.28 -24.95 -14.95
N ILE A 804 16.62 -25.68 -13.89
CA ILE A 804 17.41 -26.92 -14.04
C ILE A 804 16.66 -27.98 -14.84
N ASN A 805 15.36 -28.17 -14.60
CA ASN A 805 14.60 -29.23 -15.24
C ASN A 805 14.17 -28.87 -16.67
N ASP A 806 13.91 -27.59 -16.97
CA ASP A 806 13.77 -27.08 -18.35
C ASP A 806 15.05 -27.34 -19.16
N LEU A 807 16.20 -26.95 -18.61
CA LEU A 807 17.51 -27.18 -19.23
C LEU A 807 17.86 -28.68 -19.32
N ALA A 808 17.39 -29.50 -18.37
CA ALA A 808 17.48 -30.96 -18.46
C ALA A 808 16.62 -31.53 -19.59
N SER A 809 15.55 -30.82 -19.98
CA SER A 809 14.49 -31.23 -20.92
C SER A 809 14.50 -30.41 -22.20
N TYR A 810 15.70 -30.11 -22.70
CA TYR A 810 15.98 -29.49 -24.02
C TYR A 810 15.64 -28.00 -24.18
N ALA A 811 15.33 -27.25 -23.11
CA ALA A 811 15.30 -25.79 -23.19
C ALA A 811 16.71 -25.22 -23.49
N SER A 812 16.76 -24.25 -24.40
CA SER A 812 17.98 -23.56 -24.85
C SER A 812 18.25 -22.26 -24.08
N GLY A 813 17.43 -21.89 -23.10
CA GLY A 813 17.60 -20.66 -22.34
C GLY A 813 16.38 -20.38 -21.46
N TRP A 814 16.51 -19.40 -20.58
CA TRP A 814 15.46 -19.05 -19.62
C TRP A 814 15.47 -17.54 -19.34
N THR A 815 14.28 -16.95 -19.32
CA THR A 815 14.08 -15.50 -19.25
C THR A 815 13.14 -15.18 -18.09
N ASP A 816 13.67 -14.47 -17.10
CA ASP A 816 12.91 -13.90 -15.99
C ASP A 816 11.93 -12.82 -16.47
N TRP A 817 10.98 -12.46 -15.61
CA TRP A 817 10.03 -11.39 -15.92
C TRP A 817 10.60 -9.99 -15.73
N ASN A 818 10.09 -9.21 -14.79
CA ASN A 818 10.56 -7.85 -14.56
C ASN A 818 11.96 -7.88 -13.95
N LEU A 819 12.95 -7.31 -14.63
CA LEU A 819 14.31 -7.16 -14.08
C LEU A 819 14.32 -6.48 -12.70
N VAL A 820 13.43 -5.52 -12.48
CA VAL A 820 13.30 -4.75 -11.25
C VAL A 820 11.83 -4.40 -11.01
N LEU A 821 11.36 -4.54 -9.77
CA LEU A 821 10.09 -3.99 -9.29
C LEU A 821 10.30 -3.16 -8.03
N ASN A 822 9.31 -2.36 -7.63
CA ASN A 822 9.32 -1.70 -6.32
C ASN A 822 8.97 -2.69 -5.18
N THR A 823 9.06 -2.27 -3.92
CA THR A 823 8.73 -3.15 -2.78
C THR A 823 7.28 -3.64 -2.77
N SER A 824 6.39 -3.03 -3.56
CA SER A 824 4.99 -3.45 -3.77
C SER A 824 4.75 -4.38 -4.98
N GLY A 825 5.76 -4.69 -5.79
CA GLY A 825 5.62 -5.57 -6.97
C GLY A 825 5.04 -4.90 -8.22
N GLY A 826 5.24 -3.59 -8.37
CA GLY A 826 4.78 -2.77 -9.50
C GLY A 826 5.84 -1.79 -10.01
N PRO A 827 5.46 -0.74 -10.77
CA PRO A 827 4.08 -0.37 -11.12
C PRO A 827 3.42 -1.37 -12.10
N ASN A 828 2.10 -1.53 -12.00
CA ASN A 828 1.30 -2.37 -12.88
C ASN A 828 -0.13 -1.81 -12.96
N TRP A 829 -0.56 -1.31 -14.13
CA TRP A 829 -1.87 -0.64 -14.26
C TRP A 829 -3.08 -1.57 -14.06
N ALA A 830 -2.88 -2.88 -14.21
CA ALA A 830 -3.93 -3.90 -14.13
C ALA A 830 -4.06 -4.53 -12.74
N ASP A 831 -3.35 -4.00 -11.73
CA ASP A 831 -3.20 -4.57 -10.38
C ASP A 831 -2.79 -6.05 -10.41
N ASN A 832 -1.83 -6.41 -11.26
CA ASN A 832 -1.28 -7.75 -11.39
C ASN A 832 0.13 -7.82 -10.76
N GLN A 833 0.25 -7.46 -9.48
CA GLN A 833 1.54 -7.42 -8.79
C GLN A 833 2.16 -8.82 -8.64
N VAL A 834 3.46 -8.92 -8.95
CA VAL A 834 4.29 -10.14 -8.85
C VAL A 834 5.62 -9.82 -8.17
N ASP A 835 6.50 -10.81 -8.04
CA ASP A 835 7.84 -10.62 -7.49
C ASP A 835 8.92 -10.45 -8.58
N ALA A 836 10.10 -9.94 -8.22
CA ALA A 836 11.24 -9.78 -9.12
C ALA A 836 12.58 -10.08 -8.44
N PRO A 837 13.62 -10.57 -9.16
CA PRO A 837 14.91 -10.91 -8.55
C PRO A 837 15.63 -9.73 -7.87
N ILE A 838 15.34 -8.50 -8.29
CA ILE A 838 15.71 -7.26 -7.60
C ILE A 838 14.45 -6.46 -7.28
N LEU A 839 14.32 -6.02 -6.02
CA LEU A 839 13.35 -5.00 -5.61
C LEU A 839 14.07 -3.70 -5.27
N VAL A 840 13.45 -2.54 -5.50
CA VAL A 840 13.99 -1.23 -5.08
C VAL A 840 13.14 -0.59 -3.99
N ASP A 841 13.78 0.20 -3.12
CA ASP A 841 13.11 1.14 -2.22
C ASP A 841 12.64 2.37 -3.02
N GLU A 842 11.34 2.41 -3.32
CA GLU A 842 10.73 3.49 -4.09
C GLU A 842 10.58 4.82 -3.32
N GLU A 843 10.64 4.80 -1.99
CA GLU A 843 10.45 6.01 -1.16
C GLU A 843 11.78 6.74 -0.93
N GLY A 844 12.83 6.01 -0.58
CA GLY A 844 14.16 6.58 -0.31
C GLY A 844 15.00 6.81 -1.57
N GLY A 845 14.81 6.00 -2.62
CA GLY A 845 15.62 6.06 -3.85
C GLY A 845 17.09 5.68 -3.65
N THR A 846 17.50 5.27 -2.44
CA THR A 846 18.90 5.07 -2.04
C THR A 846 19.35 3.61 -1.97
N GLU A 847 18.44 2.65 -1.96
CA GLU A 847 18.77 1.22 -1.82
C GLU A 847 17.89 0.25 -2.62
N PHE A 848 18.39 -0.97 -2.79
CA PHE A 848 17.72 -2.07 -3.47
C PHE A 848 18.10 -3.41 -2.86
N TYR A 849 17.26 -4.42 -3.08
CA TYR A 849 17.32 -5.72 -2.44
C TYR A 849 17.50 -6.82 -3.49
N LYS A 850 18.64 -7.53 -3.45
CA LYS A 850 18.86 -8.72 -4.28
C LYS A 850 18.26 -9.94 -3.58
N GLN A 851 17.25 -10.53 -4.20
CA GLN A 851 16.51 -11.67 -3.66
C GLN A 851 17.22 -13.01 -3.97
N PRO A 852 16.89 -14.12 -3.28
CA PRO A 852 17.42 -15.45 -3.60
C PRO A 852 17.30 -15.83 -5.09
N MET A 853 16.23 -15.39 -5.76
CA MET A 853 16.02 -15.56 -7.21
C MET A 853 17.16 -14.97 -8.07
N TYR A 854 17.72 -13.80 -7.70
CA TYR A 854 18.84 -13.18 -8.41
C TYR A 854 20.09 -14.05 -8.37
N TYR A 855 20.39 -14.63 -7.20
CA TYR A 855 21.54 -15.52 -7.02
C TYR A 855 21.36 -16.85 -7.74
N VAL A 856 20.13 -17.36 -7.77
CA VAL A 856 19.75 -18.56 -8.52
C VAL A 856 19.93 -18.35 -10.01
N MET A 857 19.44 -17.23 -10.58
CA MET A 857 19.70 -16.86 -11.97
C MET A 857 21.20 -16.80 -12.28
N GLY A 858 22.01 -16.28 -11.35
CA GLY A 858 23.46 -16.22 -11.47
C GLY A 858 24.18 -17.57 -11.59
N HIS A 859 23.65 -18.65 -11.02
CA HIS A 859 24.20 -20.01 -11.21
C HIS A 859 24.12 -20.50 -12.67
N PHE A 860 23.28 -19.87 -13.49
CA PHE A 860 23.15 -20.16 -14.93
C PHE A 860 23.76 -19.04 -15.77
N SER A 861 23.23 -17.83 -15.68
CA SER A 861 23.54 -16.74 -16.61
C SER A 861 25.02 -16.34 -16.62
N LYS A 862 25.72 -16.49 -15.48
CA LYS A 862 27.13 -16.15 -15.34
C LYS A 862 28.02 -17.15 -16.09
N PHE A 863 27.77 -18.44 -15.86
CA PHE A 863 28.66 -19.54 -16.23
C PHE A 863 28.27 -20.20 -17.57
N LEU A 864 26.99 -20.16 -17.95
CA LEU A 864 26.48 -20.68 -19.21
C LEU A 864 26.42 -19.58 -20.25
N VAL A 865 27.52 -19.42 -20.99
CA VAL A 865 27.64 -18.43 -22.06
C VAL A 865 26.89 -18.90 -23.32
N PRO A 866 26.37 -17.99 -24.18
CA PRO A 866 25.80 -18.38 -25.47
C PRO A 866 26.73 -19.28 -26.29
N GLY A 867 26.21 -20.36 -26.84
CA GLY A 867 26.98 -21.43 -27.49
C GLY A 867 27.43 -22.58 -26.58
N SER A 868 27.16 -22.52 -25.26
CA SER A 868 27.39 -23.67 -24.38
C SER A 868 26.44 -24.82 -24.74
N VAL A 869 26.88 -26.07 -24.69
CA VAL A 869 26.07 -27.25 -25.05
C VAL A 869 25.81 -28.12 -23.84
N GLN A 870 24.56 -28.59 -23.67
CA GLN A 870 24.22 -29.55 -22.60
C GLN A 870 24.98 -30.87 -22.85
N VAL A 871 25.54 -31.48 -21.81
CA VAL A 871 26.25 -32.77 -21.89
C VAL A 871 25.60 -33.84 -21.05
N ALA A 872 25.78 -35.11 -21.43
CA ALA A 872 25.16 -36.23 -20.74
C ALA A 872 25.68 -36.42 -19.30
N LEU A 873 24.76 -36.25 -18.34
CA LEU A 873 24.96 -36.55 -16.92
C LEU A 873 24.14 -37.80 -16.56
N LYS A 874 24.83 -38.83 -16.05
CA LYS A 874 24.23 -40.14 -15.71
C LYS A 874 24.29 -40.35 -14.19
N VAL A 875 23.14 -40.58 -13.58
CA VAL A 875 23.04 -40.95 -12.15
C VAL A 875 23.36 -42.44 -11.99
N ASN A 876 24.15 -42.80 -11.00
CA ASN A 876 24.46 -44.19 -10.67
C ASN A 876 23.24 -44.89 -10.05
N SER A 877 23.00 -46.16 -10.38
CA SER A 877 21.85 -46.92 -9.83
C SER A 877 21.86 -46.97 -8.30
N ASP A 878 23.07 -47.02 -7.72
CA ASP A 878 23.26 -47.15 -6.28
C ASP A 878 23.10 -45.80 -5.55
N ALA A 879 23.16 -44.67 -6.28
CA ALA A 879 22.96 -43.31 -5.78
C ALA A 879 21.55 -42.75 -6.05
N SER A 880 20.76 -43.41 -6.90
CA SER A 880 19.52 -42.85 -7.45
C SER A 880 18.50 -42.40 -6.40
N SER A 881 18.29 -43.17 -5.33
CA SER A 881 17.40 -42.78 -4.22
C SER A 881 17.98 -41.72 -3.29
N THR A 882 19.30 -41.60 -3.22
CA THR A 882 19.97 -40.58 -2.38
C THR A 882 19.87 -39.20 -3.03
N LEU A 883 19.87 -39.18 -4.36
CA LEU A 883 19.84 -37.97 -5.18
C LEU A 883 18.45 -37.65 -5.76
N GLU A 884 17.37 -38.21 -5.21
CA GLU A 884 16.00 -37.96 -5.68
C GLU A 884 15.67 -36.45 -5.63
N ASP A 885 15.92 -35.80 -4.50
CA ASP A 885 15.73 -34.34 -4.28
C ASP A 885 16.91 -33.45 -4.73
N ILE A 886 17.79 -33.97 -5.59
CA ILE A 886 18.88 -33.17 -6.20
C ILE A 886 18.54 -32.87 -7.65
N ASP A 887 18.11 -31.64 -7.95
CA ASP A 887 18.00 -31.18 -9.33
C ASP A 887 19.42 -30.95 -9.89
N ARG A 888 19.69 -31.39 -11.13
CA ARG A 888 21.04 -31.45 -11.71
C ARG A 888 21.08 -31.21 -13.23
N VAL A 889 22.07 -30.46 -13.70
CA VAL A 889 22.38 -30.33 -15.14
C VAL A 889 23.87 -30.04 -15.36
N ALA A 890 24.42 -30.40 -16.54
CA ALA A 890 25.81 -30.15 -16.89
C ALA A 890 25.97 -29.67 -18.34
N PHE A 891 26.96 -28.81 -18.57
CA PHE A 891 27.24 -28.11 -19.82
C PHE A 891 28.73 -28.04 -20.14
N LEU A 892 29.06 -28.00 -21.42
CA LEU A 892 30.39 -27.64 -21.92
C LEU A 892 30.30 -26.27 -22.61
N THR A 893 31.11 -25.30 -22.19
CA THR A 893 31.15 -23.96 -22.80
C THR A 893 31.96 -23.95 -24.12
N PRO A 894 31.85 -22.91 -24.96
CA PRO A 894 32.67 -22.76 -26.16
C PRO A 894 34.19 -22.72 -25.92
N ASP A 895 34.62 -22.44 -24.68
CA ASP A 895 36.02 -22.42 -24.24
C ASP A 895 36.47 -23.75 -23.60
N ASP A 896 35.76 -24.85 -23.89
CA ASP A 896 35.99 -26.20 -23.36
C ASP A 896 35.93 -26.30 -21.81
N GLN A 897 35.21 -25.39 -21.13
CA GLN A 897 35.00 -25.46 -19.68
C GLN A 897 33.74 -26.26 -19.35
N LEU A 898 33.83 -27.19 -18.39
CA LEU A 898 32.66 -27.91 -17.89
C LEU A 898 32.01 -27.14 -16.73
N VAL A 899 30.71 -26.88 -16.84
CA VAL A 899 29.87 -26.30 -15.79
C VAL A 899 28.86 -27.36 -15.33
N VAL A 900 28.66 -27.48 -14.02
CA VAL A 900 27.68 -28.39 -13.41
C VAL A 900 26.89 -27.61 -12.38
N VAL A 901 25.56 -27.61 -12.48
CA VAL A 901 24.66 -26.97 -11.52
C VAL A 901 23.90 -28.06 -10.76
N LEU A 902 23.86 -27.91 -9.43
CA LEU A 902 23.21 -28.83 -8.50
C LEU A 902 22.37 -27.99 -7.53
N SER A 903 21.10 -28.35 -7.33
CA SER A 903 20.23 -27.78 -6.30
C SER A 903 19.81 -28.89 -5.33
N ASN A 904 19.87 -28.65 -4.03
CA ASN A 904 19.43 -29.59 -3.00
C ASN A 904 18.19 -29.06 -2.29
N ARG A 905 17.08 -29.78 -2.41
CA ARG A 905 15.81 -29.46 -1.74
C ARG A 905 15.53 -30.35 -0.51
N ASP A 906 16.48 -31.18 -0.08
CA ASP A 906 16.39 -31.99 1.14
C ASP A 906 16.84 -31.18 2.35
N SER A 907 16.24 -31.47 3.52
CA SER A 907 16.65 -30.95 4.82
C SER A 907 17.98 -31.55 5.33
N LYS A 908 18.81 -32.09 4.42
CA LYS A 908 20.05 -32.82 4.71
C LYS A 908 21.10 -32.56 3.65
N GLU A 909 22.32 -32.33 4.11
CA GLU A 909 23.49 -32.12 3.27
C GLU A 909 23.82 -33.42 2.52
N LYS A 910 24.18 -33.30 1.24
CA LYS A 910 24.57 -34.45 0.42
C LYS A 910 26.00 -34.28 -0.08
N ASN A 911 26.84 -35.28 0.19
CA ASN A 911 28.17 -35.37 -0.40
C ASN A 911 28.04 -36.17 -1.70
N ILE A 912 28.31 -35.53 -2.83
CA ILE A 912 28.10 -36.08 -4.17
C ILE A 912 29.46 -36.23 -4.86
N ARG A 913 29.86 -37.47 -5.16
CA ARG A 913 31.06 -37.77 -5.94
C ARG A 913 30.72 -37.76 -7.43
N MET A 914 31.46 -36.98 -8.20
CA MET A 914 31.29 -36.85 -9.65
C MET A 914 32.53 -37.37 -10.38
N SER A 915 32.35 -38.11 -11.48
CA SER A 915 33.46 -38.54 -12.35
C SER A 915 33.32 -38.04 -13.79
N LEU A 916 34.42 -37.52 -14.30
CA LEU A 916 34.61 -36.92 -15.61
C LEU A 916 35.12 -38.00 -16.57
N SER A 917 34.20 -38.73 -17.18
CA SER A 917 34.48 -40.02 -17.83
C SER A 917 35.46 -39.93 -19.02
N ALA A 918 35.49 -38.79 -19.71
CA ALA A 918 36.39 -38.54 -20.84
C ALA A 918 37.81 -38.07 -20.42
N GLU A 919 37.98 -37.61 -19.18
CA GLU A 919 39.22 -37.02 -18.67
C GLU A 919 39.96 -37.86 -17.62
N GLU A 920 39.39 -38.99 -17.19
CA GLU A 920 39.87 -39.85 -16.11
C GLU A 920 40.04 -39.14 -14.74
N ARG A 921 39.12 -38.22 -14.43
CA ARG A 921 39.12 -37.40 -13.20
C ARG A 921 37.88 -37.60 -12.34
N ALA A 922 37.98 -37.26 -11.05
CA ALA A 922 36.85 -37.23 -10.14
C ALA A 922 36.98 -36.09 -9.11
N LEU A 923 35.86 -35.69 -8.53
CA LEU A 923 35.79 -34.73 -7.43
C LEU A 923 34.59 -35.03 -6.53
N THR A 924 34.57 -34.50 -5.31
CA THR A 924 33.43 -34.61 -4.38
C THR A 924 32.97 -33.22 -3.97
N VAL A 925 31.69 -32.91 -4.17
CA VAL A 925 31.05 -31.66 -3.70
C VAL A 925 30.16 -31.98 -2.50
N ARG A 926 30.16 -31.10 -1.50
CA ARG A 926 29.12 -31.06 -0.47
C ARG A 926 28.07 -30.06 -0.93
N VAL A 927 26.82 -30.49 -1.07
CA VAL A 927 25.69 -29.61 -1.32
C VAL A 927 24.94 -29.50 -0.01
N ASP A 928 24.90 -28.29 0.55
CA ASP A 928 24.40 -28.06 1.90
C ASP A 928 22.88 -28.25 2.02
N MET A 929 22.37 -28.30 3.25
CA MET A 929 20.97 -28.61 3.57
C MET A 929 20.05 -27.40 3.47
N GLN A 930 18.77 -27.67 3.21
CA GLN A 930 17.71 -26.80 3.69
C GLN A 930 17.71 -26.87 5.23
N GLU A 931 18.09 -25.80 5.93
CA GLU A 931 17.96 -25.77 7.39
C GLU A 931 16.48 -25.72 7.77
N SER A 932 15.98 -26.84 8.30
CA SER A 932 14.66 -26.94 8.90
C SER A 932 14.74 -26.58 10.38
N GLU A 933 13.96 -25.60 10.82
CA GLU A 933 13.74 -25.37 12.25
C GLU A 933 13.21 -26.65 12.94
N PRO A 934 13.62 -26.93 14.19
CA PRO A 934 13.10 -28.04 14.98
C PRO A 934 11.70 -27.73 15.54
N GLY A 935 10.73 -27.44 14.66
CA GLY A 935 9.40 -26.98 15.05
C GLY A 935 8.28 -27.08 13.98
N ALA A 936 8.60 -27.34 12.71
CA ALA A 936 7.59 -27.42 11.66
C ALA A 936 6.57 -28.55 11.93
N ILE A 937 5.34 -28.15 12.29
CA ILE A 937 4.20 -29.06 12.45
C ILE A 937 3.84 -29.62 11.07
N ASP A 938 3.59 -30.92 11.01
CA ASP A 938 3.23 -31.65 9.81
C ASP A 938 1.80 -31.23 9.36
N ILE A 939 1.69 -30.15 8.57
CA ILE A 939 0.42 -29.52 8.13
C ILE A 939 -0.52 -30.53 7.44
N VAL A 940 0.04 -31.64 6.95
CA VAL A 940 -0.70 -32.78 6.37
C VAL A 940 -1.74 -33.36 7.36
N ASP A 941 -1.47 -33.37 8.67
CA ASP A 941 -2.39 -33.97 9.66
C ASP A 941 -3.54 -33.02 10.09
N GLU A 942 -3.38 -31.69 9.97
CA GLU A 942 -4.47 -30.72 10.25
C GLU A 942 -5.36 -30.42 9.04
N PHE A 943 -4.84 -30.51 7.80
CA PHE A 943 -5.67 -30.26 6.61
C PHE A 943 -6.56 -31.44 6.21
N VAL A 944 -6.18 -32.69 6.49
CA VAL A 944 -6.97 -33.87 6.10
C VAL A 944 -8.40 -33.88 6.69
N PRO A 945 -8.65 -33.53 7.97
CA PRO A 945 -10.01 -33.38 8.50
C PRO A 945 -10.85 -32.33 7.76
N HIS A 946 -10.26 -31.18 7.43
CA HIS A 946 -10.96 -30.08 6.77
C HIS A 946 -11.20 -30.36 5.28
N LEU A 947 -10.23 -30.95 4.57
CA LEU A 947 -10.39 -31.42 3.20
C LEU A 947 -11.44 -32.54 3.10
N THR A 948 -11.51 -33.44 4.10
CA THR A 948 -12.56 -34.46 4.16
C THR A 948 -13.95 -33.84 4.38
N LEU A 949 -14.07 -32.80 5.22
CA LEU A 949 -15.33 -32.05 5.39
C LEU A 949 -15.72 -31.26 4.13
N PHE A 950 -14.75 -30.69 3.42
CA PHE A 950 -14.98 -29.97 2.17
C PHE A 950 -15.37 -30.91 1.01
N LEU A 951 -14.71 -32.06 0.89
CA LEU A 951 -15.06 -33.13 -0.05
C LEU A 951 -16.42 -33.76 0.28
N ASP A 952 -16.75 -33.99 1.56
CA ASP A 952 -18.07 -34.51 1.95
C ASP A 952 -19.17 -33.44 1.78
N PHE A 953 -18.87 -32.15 1.92
CA PHE A 953 -19.76 -31.05 1.56
C PHE A 953 -20.01 -30.99 0.04
N ILE A 954 -18.95 -31.08 -0.79
CA ILE A 954 -19.06 -31.16 -2.26
C ILE A 954 -19.85 -32.41 -2.66
N MET A 955 -19.54 -33.58 -2.10
CA MET A 955 -20.23 -34.84 -2.39
C MET A 955 -21.71 -34.81 -1.97
N ARG A 956 -22.06 -34.20 -0.83
CA ARG A 956 -23.46 -34.03 -0.41
C ARG A 956 -24.20 -33.03 -1.30
N THR A 957 -23.53 -31.96 -1.73
CA THR A 957 -24.10 -30.94 -2.62
C THR A 957 -24.31 -31.50 -4.03
N ALA A 958 -23.33 -32.25 -4.57
CA ALA A 958 -23.41 -32.97 -5.83
C ALA A 958 -24.52 -34.05 -5.81
N ASN A 959 -24.62 -34.86 -4.76
CA ASN A 959 -25.72 -35.82 -4.61
C ASN A 959 -27.10 -35.14 -4.52
N SER A 960 -27.17 -33.95 -3.91
CA SER A 960 -28.40 -33.14 -3.86
C SER A 960 -28.78 -32.59 -5.24
N TYR A 961 -27.80 -32.13 -6.03
CA TYR A 961 -28.00 -31.69 -7.41
C TYR A 961 -28.37 -32.84 -8.35
N ILE A 962 -27.75 -34.01 -8.22
CA ILE A 962 -28.10 -35.23 -9.00
C ILE A 962 -29.52 -35.69 -8.64
N ALA A 963 -29.92 -35.63 -7.35
CA ALA A 963 -31.29 -35.91 -6.94
C ALA A 963 -32.29 -34.88 -7.51
N ALA A 964 -31.93 -33.60 -7.58
CA ALA A 964 -32.74 -32.55 -8.17
C ALA A 964 -32.86 -32.68 -9.71
N MET A 965 -31.78 -33.02 -10.42
CA MET A 965 -31.80 -33.31 -11.86
C MET A 965 -32.61 -34.56 -12.20
N LEU A 966 -32.51 -35.63 -11.39
CA LEU A 966 -33.35 -36.83 -11.55
C LEU A 966 -34.83 -36.52 -11.27
N ALA A 967 -35.14 -35.59 -10.36
CA ALA A 967 -36.51 -35.10 -10.13
C ALA A 967 -37.03 -34.21 -11.29
N ALA A 968 -36.18 -33.35 -11.88
CA ALA A 968 -36.54 -32.52 -13.02
C ALA A 968 -36.76 -33.35 -14.30
N ALA A 969 -35.89 -34.33 -14.57
CA ALA A 969 -36.03 -35.26 -15.69
C ALA A 969 -37.33 -36.09 -15.62
N ALA A 970 -37.85 -36.35 -14.42
CA ALA A 970 -39.07 -37.13 -14.20
C ALA A 970 -40.38 -36.38 -14.55
N VAL A 971 -40.36 -35.05 -14.70
CA VAL A 971 -41.56 -34.25 -15.02
C VAL A 971 -41.76 -34.07 -16.53
N SER A 972 -40.73 -34.34 -17.35
CA SER A 972 -40.74 -34.10 -18.81
C SER A 972 -41.03 -35.33 -19.69
N THR A 973 -41.57 -36.44 -19.15
CA THR A 973 -42.04 -37.57 -19.98
C THR A 973 -43.26 -38.31 -19.43
N THR A 974 -44.49 -37.90 -19.80
CA THR A 974 -45.58 -38.82 -20.21
C THR A 974 -46.83 -38.10 -20.74
N ALA A 975 -46.80 -37.73 -22.02
CA ALA A 975 -48.01 -37.51 -22.84
C ALA A 975 -48.01 -38.40 -24.10
N ALA A 976 -47.44 -39.61 -24.01
CA ALA A 976 -47.47 -40.62 -25.08
C ALA A 976 -47.68 -42.05 -24.53
N HIS A 977 -48.95 -42.42 -24.36
CA HIS A 977 -49.51 -43.78 -24.46
C HIS A 977 -48.85 -44.99 -23.73
N ARG A 978 -49.57 -45.45 -22.70
CA ARG A 978 -49.96 -46.87 -22.46
C ARG A 978 -48.97 -48.01 -22.85
N MET A 979 -48.34 -48.61 -21.83
CA MET A 979 -48.69 -49.98 -21.39
C MET A 979 -48.05 -50.33 -20.01
N HIS A 980 -48.87 -50.89 -19.10
CA HIS A 980 -48.61 -51.79 -17.94
C HIS A 980 -47.22 -51.83 -17.23
N HIS A 981 -47.07 -51.93 -15.89
CA HIS A 981 -48.01 -52.31 -14.80
C HIS A 981 -47.42 -51.96 -13.39
N ALA A 982 -48.25 -51.46 -12.44
CA ALA A 982 -48.26 -51.67 -10.95
C ALA A 982 -46.94 -51.65 -10.09
N HIS A 983 -46.79 -51.18 -8.83
CA HIS A 983 -47.60 -50.77 -7.63
C HIS A 983 -46.65 -49.98 -6.63
N ALA A 984 -47.01 -49.35 -5.49
CA ALA A 984 -48.23 -48.70 -4.97
C ALA A 984 -48.03 -48.03 -3.56
N MET A 985 -48.78 -46.94 -3.27
CA MET A 985 -49.28 -46.43 -1.95
C MET A 985 -48.44 -45.56 -0.94
N ARG A 986 -49.00 -44.34 -0.68
CA ARG A 986 -49.13 -43.55 0.60
C ARG A 986 -47.86 -42.92 1.26
N GLY A 987 -47.87 -41.71 1.86
CA GLY A 987 -48.83 -40.57 1.91
C GLY A 987 -48.74 -39.67 3.19
N LEU A 988 -49.25 -38.41 3.15
CA LEU A 988 -49.54 -37.45 4.28
C LEU A 988 -48.31 -36.76 4.97
N GLN A 989 -48.31 -35.53 5.54
CA GLN A 989 -49.27 -34.38 5.69
C GLN A 989 -48.59 -33.08 6.25
N MET A 990 -49.17 -31.86 6.02
CA MET A 990 -49.26 -30.67 6.93
C MET A 990 -47.99 -29.85 7.38
N ASP A 991 -48.03 -28.55 7.77
CA ASP A 991 -48.98 -27.41 7.57
C ASP A 991 -48.37 -26.02 7.95
N MET A 992 -48.99 -24.90 7.50
CA MET A 992 -49.06 -23.47 7.99
C MET A 992 -47.89 -22.77 8.76
N GLY A 993 -47.69 -21.42 8.73
CA GLY A 993 -48.30 -20.31 7.96
C GLY A 993 -48.05 -18.89 8.56
N SER A 994 -48.11 -17.82 7.72
CA SER A 994 -48.74 -16.46 7.89
C SER A 994 -48.50 -15.59 9.16
N MET A 995 -48.47 -14.23 9.22
CA MET A 995 -48.99 -13.04 8.47
C MET A 995 -48.01 -11.83 8.69
N ASP A 996 -47.88 -10.75 7.88
CA ASP A 996 -48.83 -9.71 7.37
C ASP A 996 -49.41 -8.80 8.51
N MET A 997 -49.59 -7.46 8.44
CA MET A 997 -49.48 -6.39 7.41
C MET A 997 -49.48 -4.99 8.13
N GLY A 998 -49.18 -3.85 7.48
CA GLY A 998 -49.69 -2.53 7.95
C GLY A 998 -48.96 -1.24 7.55
N SER A 999 -49.58 -0.40 6.72
CA SER A 999 -49.09 0.91 6.21
C SER A 999 -50.10 2.05 6.44
N MET A 1000 -49.67 3.32 6.57
CA MET A 1000 -50.36 4.51 6.00
C MET A 1000 -49.53 5.83 6.12
N ASP A 1001 -50.02 6.92 5.52
CA ASP A 1001 -49.25 7.84 4.67
C ASP A 1001 -49.64 9.35 4.81
N MET A 1002 -48.81 10.23 4.21
CA MET A 1002 -49.06 11.59 3.64
C MET A 1002 -48.90 12.94 4.41
N THR A 1003 -48.05 13.80 3.79
CA THR A 1003 -48.15 15.28 3.53
C THR A 1003 -47.92 16.32 4.66
N SER A 1004 -47.43 17.56 4.43
CA SER A 1004 -46.59 18.22 3.38
C SER A 1004 -46.31 19.73 3.73
N THR A 1005 -45.47 20.45 2.94
CA THR A 1005 -45.30 21.94 2.81
C THR A 1005 -44.70 22.73 4.00
N SER A 1006 -43.50 23.36 3.90
CA SER A 1006 -43.07 24.64 3.24
C SER A 1006 -43.29 25.91 4.11
N THR A 1007 -42.55 27.04 4.09
CA THR A 1007 -41.44 27.60 3.26
C THR A 1007 -40.80 28.84 3.96
N GLU A 1008 -39.60 29.30 3.53
CA GLU A 1008 -39.09 30.72 3.54
C GLU A 1008 -38.77 31.45 4.90
N SER A 1009 -37.85 32.45 5.02
CA SER A 1009 -36.94 33.14 4.06
C SER A 1009 -35.80 33.99 4.71
N SER A 1010 -34.67 34.12 3.98
CA SER A 1010 -33.87 35.35 3.65
C SER A 1010 -32.99 36.17 4.65
N SER A 1011 -31.71 36.34 4.23
CA SER A 1011 -30.91 37.62 4.11
C SER A 1011 -30.33 38.28 5.38
N THR A 1012 -29.17 39.00 5.39
CA THR A 1012 -28.39 39.75 4.35
C THR A 1012 -26.87 39.90 4.65
N MET A 1013 -26.00 39.73 3.64
CA MET A 1013 -25.00 40.68 3.07
C MET A 1013 -24.02 41.56 3.90
N SER A 1014 -22.73 41.31 3.64
CA SER A 1014 -21.72 42.24 3.04
C SER A 1014 -20.83 43.22 3.86
N THR A 1015 -19.58 42.81 4.17
CA THR A 1015 -18.25 43.33 3.67
C THR A 1015 -18.01 44.79 3.20
N HIS A 1016 -16.76 45.31 3.33
CA HIS A 1016 -15.67 45.30 2.32
C HIS A 1016 -14.44 46.10 2.77
N SER A 1017 -13.38 45.94 1.99
CA SER A 1017 -11.97 46.25 2.16
C SER A 1017 -11.54 47.72 1.97
N SER A 1018 -10.23 47.92 2.24
CA SER A 1018 -9.30 48.84 1.55
C SER A 1018 -9.23 50.32 1.96
N MET A 1019 -7.96 50.78 2.04
CA MET A 1019 -7.40 52.12 1.78
C MET A 1019 -6.02 52.22 2.46
N ASP A 1020 -4.97 52.83 1.90
CA ASP A 1020 -4.78 53.45 0.59
C ASP A 1020 -3.25 53.61 0.36
N MET A 1021 -2.74 53.37 -0.85
CA MET A 1021 -1.42 53.90 -1.24
C MET A 1021 -1.63 55.26 -1.89
N ALA A 1022 -1.56 56.33 -1.08
CA ALA A 1022 -1.81 57.68 -1.57
C ALA A 1022 -0.78 58.71 -1.13
N SER A 1023 -0.30 59.46 -2.12
CA SER A 1023 0.26 60.81 -2.03
C SER A 1023 1.75 60.99 -1.67
N MET A 1024 2.44 61.73 -2.55
CA MET A 1024 3.04 62.98 -2.09
C MET A 1024 1.86 63.94 -1.83
N ASP A 1025 1.63 64.24 -0.56
CA ASP A 1025 0.42 64.88 -0.05
C ASP A 1025 0.13 66.26 -0.68
N MET A 1026 -0.99 66.34 -1.42
CA MET A 1026 -2.03 67.35 -1.18
C MET A 1026 -3.40 66.87 -1.71
N SER A 1027 -4.19 66.30 -0.80
CA SER A 1027 -5.66 66.39 -0.72
C SER A 1027 -6.58 65.92 -1.88
N SER A 1028 -7.40 64.91 -1.55
CA SER A 1028 -8.83 64.75 -1.88
C SER A 1028 -9.29 64.50 -3.32
N SER A 1029 -9.42 63.22 -3.69
CA SER A 1029 -10.72 62.62 -4.08
C SER A 1029 -10.63 61.10 -4.11
N SER A 1030 -11.16 60.45 -3.07
CA SER A 1030 -11.31 58.99 -2.97
C SER A 1030 -12.26 58.42 -4.01
N ILE A 1031 -11.94 57.24 -4.55
CA ILE A 1031 -12.93 56.29 -5.08
C ILE A 1031 -12.69 54.98 -4.32
N THR A 1032 -13.40 54.81 -3.20
CA THR A 1032 -13.82 53.48 -2.78
C THR A 1032 -14.88 53.01 -3.75
N SER A 1033 -14.87 51.73 -4.12
CA SER A 1033 -16.03 51.05 -4.71
C SER A 1033 -16.37 49.85 -3.84
N ASP A 1034 -17.35 50.05 -2.96
CA ASP A 1034 -18.02 49.03 -2.15
C ASP A 1034 -18.84 48.02 -3.00
N GLU A 1035 -18.55 47.91 -4.30
CA GLU A 1035 -19.42 47.23 -5.26
C GLU A 1035 -19.22 45.72 -5.21
N ASP A 1036 -20.31 45.07 -4.81
CA ASP A 1036 -20.49 43.64 -4.77
C ASP A 1036 -20.43 43.05 -6.18
N PHE A 1037 -19.32 42.38 -6.51
CA PHE A 1037 -19.24 41.69 -7.78
C PHE A 1037 -20.06 40.41 -7.67
N THR A 1038 -21.24 40.44 -8.29
CA THR A 1038 -22.07 39.25 -8.44
C THR A 1038 -21.43 38.38 -9.50
N CYS A 1039 -20.99 37.17 -9.15
CA CYS A 1039 -20.53 36.17 -10.11
C CYS A 1039 -21.66 35.94 -11.12
N PRO A 1040 -21.54 36.42 -12.38
CA PRO A 1040 -22.73 36.56 -13.23
C PRO A 1040 -23.25 35.20 -13.72
N VAL A 1041 -22.41 34.19 -13.57
CA VAL A 1041 -22.66 32.79 -13.88
C VAL A 1041 -23.71 32.15 -12.96
N CYS A 1042 -23.58 32.38 -11.64
CA CYS A 1042 -24.40 31.75 -10.60
C CYS A 1042 -25.24 32.76 -9.81
N GLY A 1043 -25.14 34.05 -10.12
CA GLY A 1043 -25.89 35.12 -9.47
C GLY A 1043 -25.49 35.39 -8.01
N MET A 1044 -24.37 34.82 -7.54
CA MET A 1044 -23.94 34.92 -6.15
C MET A 1044 -22.95 36.07 -5.93
N SER A 1045 -23.20 36.84 -4.87
CA SER A 1045 -22.32 37.88 -4.35
C SER A 1045 -21.03 37.27 -3.81
N THR A 1046 -19.86 37.80 -4.21
CA THR A 1046 -18.59 37.38 -3.59
C THR A 1046 -18.52 37.81 -2.12
N LYS A 1047 -19.20 38.92 -1.79
CA LYS A 1047 -19.33 39.47 -0.45
C LYS A 1047 -20.12 38.60 0.54
N ASP A 1048 -21.10 37.81 0.10
CA ASP A 1048 -21.96 37.00 1.00
C ASP A 1048 -21.29 35.72 1.53
N MET A 1049 -20.23 35.23 0.87
CA MET A 1049 -19.61 33.94 1.18
C MET A 1049 -18.27 34.04 1.92
N GLY A 1050 -17.75 35.24 2.17
CA GLY A 1050 -16.48 35.45 2.88
C GLY A 1050 -15.22 35.32 2.02
N TYR A 1051 -15.35 35.25 0.70
CA TYR A 1051 -14.25 35.21 -0.25
C TYR A 1051 -13.96 36.60 -0.83
N ASP A 1052 -12.71 36.87 -1.15
CA ASP A 1052 -12.31 38.05 -1.92
C ASP A 1052 -12.33 37.82 -3.44
N ASN A 1053 -12.28 38.90 -4.21
CA ASN A 1053 -12.08 38.87 -5.66
C ASN A 1053 -10.59 38.92 -6.03
N ASP A 1054 -9.73 38.87 -5.01
CA ASP A 1054 -8.33 39.23 -5.11
C ASP A 1054 -7.51 38.06 -5.69
N ASN A 1055 -8.14 36.88 -5.80
CA ASN A 1055 -7.61 35.65 -6.35
C ASN A 1055 -8.39 35.18 -7.61
N HIS A 1056 -7.78 35.26 -8.80
CA HIS A 1056 -8.42 34.90 -10.08
C HIS A 1056 -7.44 34.62 -11.23
N ILE A 1057 -7.93 33.93 -12.26
CA ILE A 1057 -7.24 33.76 -13.55
C ILE A 1057 -7.99 34.52 -14.65
N SER A 1058 -7.28 35.10 -15.61
CA SER A 1058 -7.90 35.65 -16.82
C SER A 1058 -7.34 34.98 -18.07
N PHE A 1059 -8.24 34.58 -18.95
CA PHE A 1059 -7.94 34.00 -20.25
C PHE A 1059 -7.54 35.07 -21.27
N ALA A 1060 -6.94 34.64 -22.37
CA ALA A 1060 -6.77 35.44 -23.56
C ALA A 1060 -8.10 36.14 -23.93
N HIS A 1061 -8.02 37.40 -24.33
CA HIS A 1061 -9.16 38.27 -24.60
C HIS A 1061 -10.04 38.64 -23.38
N GLY A 1062 -9.67 38.26 -22.16
CA GLY A 1062 -10.10 38.91 -20.92
C GLY A 1062 -11.33 38.32 -20.21
N GLN A 1063 -11.72 37.07 -20.48
CA GLN A 1063 -12.64 36.36 -19.59
C GLN A 1063 -11.93 35.92 -18.31
N THR A 1064 -12.58 36.10 -17.16
CA THR A 1064 -11.98 35.85 -15.83
C THR A 1064 -12.74 34.73 -15.10
N ILE A 1065 -11.99 33.81 -14.50
CA ILE A 1065 -12.50 32.74 -13.62
C ILE A 1065 -11.87 32.94 -12.24
N TYR A 1066 -12.70 32.90 -11.19
CA TYR A 1066 -12.31 33.22 -9.82
C TYR A 1066 -12.08 31.93 -9.01
N THR A 1067 -11.10 31.92 -8.12
CA THR A 1067 -10.81 30.73 -7.29
C THR A 1067 -11.76 30.57 -6.10
N CYS A 1068 -12.55 31.59 -5.76
CA CYS A 1068 -13.52 31.62 -4.66
C CYS A 1068 -14.59 30.50 -4.69
N GLY A 1069 -14.66 29.71 -5.77
CA GLY A 1069 -15.52 28.52 -5.88
C GLY A 1069 -14.81 27.18 -5.65
N MET A 1070 -13.55 27.18 -5.23
CA MET A 1070 -12.73 25.99 -5.02
C MET A 1070 -12.46 25.82 -3.52
N ALA A 1071 -12.51 24.59 -3.03
CA ALA A 1071 -12.10 24.31 -1.66
C ALA A 1071 -10.58 24.46 -1.56
N ALA A 1072 -10.09 25.04 -0.45
CA ALA A 1072 -8.68 24.99 -0.11
C ALA A 1072 -8.23 23.52 -0.01
N ARG A 1073 -7.07 23.21 -0.56
CA ARG A 1073 -6.58 21.84 -0.78
C ARG A 1073 -5.06 21.77 -0.57
N SER A 1074 -4.59 20.61 -0.14
CA SER A 1074 -3.17 20.26 -0.27
C SER A 1074 -2.84 19.91 -1.72
N PHE A 1075 -1.55 19.96 -2.05
CA PHE A 1075 -1.03 19.71 -3.40
C PHE A 1075 0.08 18.67 -3.32
N ASP A 1076 -0.30 17.42 -3.17
CA ASP A 1076 0.63 16.34 -2.85
C ASP A 1076 1.57 16.01 -4.04
N ASP A 1077 1.13 16.33 -5.27
CA ASP A 1077 1.87 16.13 -6.53
C ASP A 1077 3.00 17.15 -6.80
N TYR A 1078 3.11 18.25 -6.03
CA TYR A 1078 4.03 19.35 -6.33
C TYR A 1078 5.00 19.65 -5.19
N SER A 1079 6.30 19.56 -5.47
CA SER A 1079 7.38 19.69 -4.47
C SER A 1079 7.68 21.14 -4.01
N PHE A 1080 6.69 22.05 -4.06
CA PHE A 1080 6.85 23.47 -3.74
C PHE A 1080 5.52 24.10 -3.30
N ASP A 1081 5.59 25.10 -2.42
CA ASP A 1081 4.41 25.85 -1.98
C ASP A 1081 3.69 26.49 -3.18
N LEU A 1082 2.39 26.25 -3.26
CA LEU A 1082 1.55 26.59 -4.40
C LEU A 1082 0.23 27.22 -3.91
N THR A 1083 -0.27 28.18 -4.67
CA THR A 1083 -1.56 28.83 -4.50
C THR A 1083 -2.65 28.12 -5.30
N ASP A 1084 -3.88 28.08 -4.78
CA ASP A 1084 -5.05 27.56 -5.49
C ASP A 1084 -5.26 28.19 -6.87
N THR A 1085 -4.91 29.48 -7.02
CA THR A 1085 -4.99 30.19 -8.29
C THR A 1085 -3.99 29.67 -9.31
N SER A 1086 -2.74 29.42 -8.90
CA SER A 1086 -1.73 28.86 -9.79
C SER A 1086 -2.02 27.39 -10.15
N TYR A 1087 -2.58 26.58 -9.23
CA TYR A 1087 -3.07 25.25 -9.56
C TYR A 1087 -4.23 25.31 -10.57
N LEU A 1088 -5.27 26.12 -10.29
CA LEU A 1088 -6.40 26.31 -11.20
C LEU A 1088 -5.93 26.73 -12.58
N ALA A 1089 -5.03 27.72 -12.65
CA ALA A 1089 -4.49 28.22 -13.90
C ALA A 1089 -3.79 27.14 -14.71
N ALA A 1090 -3.00 26.28 -14.05
CA ALA A 1090 -2.36 25.16 -14.72
C ALA A 1090 -3.37 24.12 -15.20
N ASN A 1091 -4.26 23.69 -14.30
CA ASN A 1091 -5.01 22.44 -14.42
C ASN A 1091 -6.50 22.65 -14.73
N VAL A 1092 -6.88 23.70 -15.48
CA VAL A 1092 -8.29 24.07 -15.74
C VAL A 1092 -9.15 22.87 -16.21
N ALA A 1093 -8.58 21.97 -16.99
CA ALA A 1093 -9.24 20.76 -17.51
C ALA A 1093 -9.88 19.89 -16.41
N GLU A 1094 -9.22 19.76 -15.25
CA GLU A 1094 -9.69 18.99 -14.09
C GLU A 1094 -11.03 19.48 -13.53
N PHE A 1095 -11.32 20.78 -13.68
CA PHE A 1095 -12.52 21.41 -13.13
C PHE A 1095 -13.68 21.48 -14.11
N ILE A 1096 -13.51 20.99 -15.33
CA ILE A 1096 -14.55 20.99 -16.36
C ILE A 1096 -15.57 19.88 -16.07
N ILE A 1097 -16.82 20.28 -15.81
CA ILE A 1097 -17.92 19.34 -15.67
C ILE A 1097 -18.40 18.93 -17.06
N ASN A 1098 -18.32 17.62 -17.30
CA ASN A 1098 -18.86 16.94 -18.48
C ASN A 1098 -20.40 16.95 -18.47
N SER A 1099 -21.07 17.17 -19.61
CA SER A 1099 -22.55 17.32 -19.64
C SER A 1099 -23.30 16.03 -19.26
N THR A 1100 -22.60 14.90 -19.25
CA THR A 1100 -23.10 13.61 -18.79
C THR A 1100 -23.30 13.52 -17.26
N ASP A 1101 -22.60 14.34 -16.46
CA ASP A 1101 -22.91 14.49 -15.03
C ASP A 1101 -24.07 15.48 -14.84
N ALA A 1102 -25.28 14.96 -15.01
CA ALA A 1102 -26.52 15.73 -14.87
C ALA A 1102 -26.72 16.35 -13.47
N SER A 1103 -25.94 15.96 -12.45
CA SER A 1103 -26.06 16.49 -11.09
C SER A 1103 -25.15 17.69 -10.86
N ALA A 1104 -23.90 17.61 -11.31
CA ALA A 1104 -22.94 18.70 -11.24
C ALA A 1104 -23.22 19.76 -12.32
N TYR A 1105 -23.54 19.33 -13.55
CA TYR A 1105 -23.79 20.23 -14.69
C TYR A 1105 -25.05 21.08 -14.50
N ALA A 1106 -26.02 20.60 -13.71
CA ALA A 1106 -27.22 21.35 -13.34
C ALA A 1106 -26.95 22.63 -12.51
N LYS A 1107 -25.72 22.81 -11.99
CA LYS A 1107 -25.29 24.08 -11.37
C LYS A 1107 -24.98 25.19 -12.38
N CYS A 1108 -24.79 24.85 -13.66
CA CYS A 1108 -24.55 25.80 -14.75
C CYS A 1108 -25.84 26.07 -15.52
N GLU A 1109 -26.54 27.16 -15.18
CA GLU A 1109 -27.73 27.57 -15.95
C GLU A 1109 -27.36 27.90 -17.41
N ASP A 1110 -28.23 27.49 -18.35
CA ASP A 1110 -28.14 27.83 -19.77
C ASP A 1110 -28.60 29.29 -19.97
N SER A 1111 -27.71 30.20 -19.59
CA SER A 1111 -27.83 31.66 -19.63
C SER A 1111 -26.44 32.28 -19.80
N CYS A 1112 -26.40 33.54 -20.22
CA CYS A 1112 -25.18 34.35 -20.26
C CYS A 1112 -25.53 35.83 -20.01
N ASP A 1113 -25.75 36.19 -18.74
CA ASP A 1113 -26.05 37.57 -18.36
C ASP A 1113 -24.78 38.47 -18.48
N GLU A 1114 -23.59 37.86 -18.40
CA GLU A 1114 -22.26 38.37 -18.74
C GLU A 1114 -22.22 38.96 -20.14
N CYS A 1115 -22.85 38.28 -21.11
CA CYS A 1115 -22.77 38.60 -22.53
C CYS A 1115 -23.34 40.01 -22.83
N ALA A 1116 -24.16 40.57 -21.94
CA ALA A 1116 -24.63 41.95 -22.03
C ALA A 1116 -23.51 43.00 -21.85
N ASN A 1117 -22.36 42.62 -21.27
CA ASN A 1117 -21.22 43.48 -20.98
C ASN A 1117 -20.05 43.34 -21.97
N GLY A 1118 -20.18 42.50 -23.01
CA GLY A 1118 -19.19 42.38 -24.09
C GLY A 1118 -17.97 41.52 -23.74
N ILE A 1119 -18.20 40.32 -23.21
CA ILE A 1119 -17.16 39.28 -23.11
C ILE A 1119 -16.76 38.77 -24.50
N MET A 1120 -15.48 38.42 -24.62
CA MET A 1120 -14.85 37.99 -25.87
C MET A 1120 -14.47 36.52 -25.78
N ASP A 1121 -14.65 35.77 -26.86
CA ASP A 1121 -14.27 34.36 -26.98
C ASP A 1121 -12.75 34.19 -26.74
N PRO A 1122 -12.31 33.26 -25.87
CA PRO A 1122 -10.91 33.20 -25.45
C PRO A 1122 -10.01 32.67 -26.57
N VAL A 1123 -10.56 31.87 -27.49
CA VAL A 1123 -9.84 31.27 -28.63
C VAL A 1123 -9.72 32.27 -29.78
N THR A 1124 -10.83 32.91 -30.14
CA THR A 1124 -10.96 33.69 -31.38
C THR A 1124 -10.94 35.21 -31.18
N GLY A 1125 -11.28 35.70 -29.98
CA GLY A 1125 -11.46 37.11 -29.69
C GLY A 1125 -12.76 37.72 -30.26
N ASP A 1126 -13.69 36.90 -30.76
CA ASP A 1126 -15.00 37.37 -31.25
C ASP A 1126 -15.96 37.73 -30.10
N GLU A 1127 -16.85 38.69 -30.35
CA GLU A 1127 -17.82 39.19 -29.36
C GLU A 1127 -18.93 38.16 -29.07
N ILE A 1128 -19.13 37.85 -27.79
CA ILE A 1128 -20.17 36.90 -27.33
C ILE A 1128 -21.40 37.68 -26.87
N THR A 1129 -22.56 37.32 -27.42
CA THR A 1129 -23.87 37.92 -27.10
C THR A 1129 -24.84 36.86 -26.57
N THR A 1130 -25.95 37.30 -25.98
CA THR A 1130 -27.04 36.40 -25.52
C THR A 1130 -27.67 35.57 -26.65
N ASP A 1131 -27.42 35.91 -27.92
CA ASP A 1131 -27.98 35.22 -29.08
C ASP A 1131 -27.02 34.16 -29.70
N ASN A 1132 -25.73 34.15 -29.32
CA ASN A 1132 -24.72 33.26 -29.92
C ASN A 1132 -23.75 32.59 -28.93
N TYR A 1133 -23.91 32.74 -27.61
CA TYR A 1133 -23.03 32.10 -26.65
C TYR A 1133 -23.10 30.57 -26.71
N GLN A 1134 -21.97 29.95 -26.43
CA GLN A 1134 -21.80 28.57 -25.97
C GLN A 1134 -21.02 28.64 -24.65
N TYR A 1135 -21.07 27.60 -23.82
CA TYR A 1135 -20.27 27.57 -22.60
C TYR A 1135 -19.70 26.19 -22.26
N VAL A 1136 -18.61 26.21 -21.49
CA VAL A 1136 -18.06 25.09 -20.74
C VAL A 1136 -18.39 25.31 -19.28
N CYS A 1137 -18.95 24.30 -18.61
CA CYS A 1137 -19.31 24.33 -17.21
C CYS A 1137 -18.10 23.93 -16.35
N LEU A 1138 -17.82 24.67 -15.30
CA LEU A 1138 -16.79 24.38 -14.30
C LEU A 1138 -17.42 24.04 -12.95
N ASN A 1139 -16.63 23.42 -12.08
CA ASN A 1139 -17.02 23.15 -10.70
C ASN A 1139 -17.62 24.36 -9.98
N ASN A 1140 -18.67 24.09 -9.20
CA ASN A 1140 -19.52 25.08 -8.53
C ASN A 1140 -20.17 26.14 -9.44
N GLY A 1141 -20.33 25.80 -10.71
CA GLY A 1141 -21.26 26.47 -11.63
C GLY A 1141 -20.59 27.45 -12.58
N GLN A 1142 -19.34 27.88 -12.35
CA GLN A 1142 -18.62 28.85 -13.19
C GLN A 1142 -18.59 28.45 -14.67
N LYS A 1143 -18.56 29.42 -15.58
CA LYS A 1143 -18.68 29.19 -17.02
C LYS A 1143 -17.57 29.92 -17.78
N ILE A 1144 -16.95 29.21 -18.73
CA ILE A 1144 -16.13 29.83 -19.79
C ILE A 1144 -17.01 29.91 -21.04
N TYR A 1145 -17.13 31.09 -21.63
CA TYR A 1145 -18.02 31.34 -22.76
C TYR A 1145 -17.28 31.37 -24.10
N PHE A 1146 -17.97 30.98 -25.16
CA PHE A 1146 -17.47 30.93 -26.53
C PHE A 1146 -18.51 31.51 -27.51
N ALA A 1147 -18.06 32.13 -28.59
CA ALA A 1147 -18.91 32.71 -29.64
C ALA A 1147 -19.43 31.66 -30.64
N SER A 1148 -18.91 30.42 -30.59
CA SER A 1148 -19.27 29.33 -31.49
C SER A 1148 -19.06 27.95 -30.87
N THR A 1149 -19.67 26.91 -31.45
CA THR A 1149 -19.42 25.52 -31.07
C THR A 1149 -18.00 25.07 -31.47
N ASP A 1150 -17.46 25.63 -32.55
CA ASP A 1150 -16.12 25.30 -33.06
C ASP A 1150 -15.03 25.78 -32.10
N SER A 1151 -15.12 27.02 -31.60
CA SER A 1151 -14.18 27.57 -30.59
C SER A 1151 -14.32 26.89 -29.23
N LYS A 1152 -15.55 26.53 -28.80
CA LYS A 1152 -15.75 25.66 -27.63
C LYS A 1152 -15.05 24.31 -27.79
N ALA A 1153 -15.16 23.67 -28.96
CA ALA A 1153 -14.52 22.39 -29.24
C ALA A 1153 -13.00 22.51 -29.32
N GLU A 1154 -12.47 23.58 -29.93
CA GLU A 1154 -11.04 23.87 -29.97
C GLU A 1154 -10.46 24.01 -28.55
N TYR A 1155 -11.15 24.73 -27.65
CA TYR A 1155 -10.74 24.81 -26.25
C TYR A 1155 -10.75 23.44 -25.55
N LEU A 1156 -11.88 22.73 -25.63
CA LEU A 1156 -12.05 21.44 -24.98
C LEU A 1156 -11.05 20.36 -25.44
N ASN A 1157 -10.62 20.40 -26.70
CA ASN A 1157 -9.65 19.45 -27.26
C ASN A 1157 -8.18 19.74 -26.89
N ASN A 1158 -7.87 20.89 -26.30
CA ASN A 1158 -6.49 21.32 -26.03
C ASN A 1158 -6.26 21.78 -24.56
N VAL A 1159 -7.31 21.97 -23.77
CA VAL A 1159 -7.18 22.40 -22.36
C VAL A 1159 -6.38 21.42 -21.48
N ASN A 1160 -6.26 20.16 -21.90
CA ASN A 1160 -5.44 19.11 -21.28
C ASN A 1160 -4.08 18.89 -21.98
N SER A 1161 -3.67 19.74 -22.93
CA SER A 1161 -2.39 19.55 -23.66
C SER A 1161 -1.20 20.30 -23.06
N GLU A 1162 -1.43 21.43 -22.37
CA GLU A 1162 -0.37 22.19 -21.69
C GLU A 1162 -0.89 22.95 -20.47
N PRO A 1163 -0.09 23.14 -19.40
CA PRO A 1163 -0.49 23.96 -18.26
C PRO A 1163 -0.73 25.42 -18.68
N ARG A 1164 -1.85 26.00 -18.26
CA ARG A 1164 -2.28 27.38 -18.59
C ARG A 1164 -2.68 27.59 -20.05
N TYR A 1165 -3.24 26.55 -20.70
CA TYR A 1165 -3.81 26.69 -22.04
C TYR A 1165 -4.81 27.86 -22.12
N LEU A 1166 -4.47 28.86 -22.94
CA LEU A 1166 -5.16 30.16 -23.10
C LEU A 1166 -5.28 31.04 -21.84
N VAL A 1167 -4.58 30.77 -20.74
CA VAL A 1167 -4.56 31.66 -19.56
C VAL A 1167 -3.47 32.74 -19.73
N ASP A 1168 -3.84 34.02 -19.64
CA ASP A 1168 -2.96 35.18 -19.85
C ASP A 1168 -2.40 35.72 -18.51
N THR A 1169 -3.24 35.85 -17.48
CA THR A 1169 -2.84 36.38 -16.16
C THR A 1169 -3.35 35.53 -15.00
N ILE A 1170 -2.56 35.44 -13.93
CA ILE A 1170 -2.85 34.68 -12.71
C ILE A 1170 -2.58 35.63 -11.54
N ILE A 1171 -3.62 35.96 -10.77
CA ILE A 1171 -3.63 37.01 -9.76
C ILE A 1171 -3.98 36.40 -8.39
N CYS A 1172 -3.16 36.71 -7.38
CA CYS A 1172 -3.34 36.31 -5.98
C CYS A 1172 -3.22 37.57 -5.11
N GLU A 1173 -4.15 37.79 -4.20
CA GLU A 1173 -4.22 38.99 -3.34
C GLU A 1173 -4.06 40.33 -4.11
N ASN A 1174 -4.63 40.42 -5.33
CA ASN A 1174 -4.49 41.53 -6.29
C ASN A 1174 -3.08 41.76 -6.89
N GLU A 1175 -2.09 40.91 -6.60
CA GLU A 1175 -0.78 40.90 -7.29
C GLU A 1175 -0.61 39.64 -8.15
N ALA A 1176 0.45 39.55 -8.96
CA ALA A 1176 0.71 38.33 -9.73
C ALA A 1176 1.21 37.22 -8.80
N CYS A 1177 0.61 36.03 -8.84
CA CYS A 1177 0.99 34.92 -7.95
C CYS A 1177 2.48 34.57 -8.10
N SER A 1178 3.20 34.46 -6.99
CA SER A 1178 4.67 34.28 -6.95
C SER A 1178 5.13 32.95 -7.56
N ASP A 1179 4.22 31.99 -7.63
CA ASP A 1179 4.34 30.60 -8.06
C ASP A 1179 3.70 30.33 -9.44
N ALA A 1180 3.14 31.35 -10.10
CA ALA A 1180 2.32 31.29 -11.33
C ALA A 1180 2.87 30.44 -12.50
N LYS A 1181 4.17 30.13 -12.49
CA LYS A 1181 4.88 29.38 -13.54
C LYS A 1181 5.66 28.16 -13.04
N ASN A 1182 5.56 27.83 -11.76
CA ASN A 1182 6.30 26.72 -11.16
C ASN A 1182 5.75 25.36 -11.61
N ILE A 1183 4.43 25.27 -11.83
CA ILE A 1183 3.83 24.11 -12.49
C ILE A 1183 4.23 24.09 -13.97
N THR A 1184 5.00 23.09 -14.38
CA THR A 1184 5.45 22.86 -15.77
C THR A 1184 4.77 21.68 -16.45
N VAL A 1185 4.04 20.86 -15.71
CA VAL A 1185 3.29 19.67 -16.16
C VAL A 1185 1.90 19.67 -15.53
N LEU A 1186 0.89 19.21 -16.27
CA LEU A 1186 -0.50 19.12 -15.79
C LEU A 1186 -0.67 18.06 -14.69
N SER A 1187 -1.64 18.22 -13.80
CA SER A 1187 -2.06 17.17 -12.86
C SER A 1187 -2.54 15.92 -13.62
N ALA A 1188 -2.42 14.73 -13.03
CA ALA A 1188 -2.88 13.50 -13.67
C ALA A 1188 -4.38 13.57 -14.02
N ALA A 1189 -5.19 14.22 -13.18
CA ALA A 1189 -6.61 14.44 -13.43
C ALA A 1189 -6.88 15.42 -14.60
N ALA A 1190 -6.07 16.48 -14.75
CA ALA A 1190 -6.16 17.36 -15.90
C ALA A 1190 -5.71 16.67 -17.20
N GLN A 1191 -4.66 15.84 -17.16
CA GLN A 1191 -4.21 15.04 -18.32
C GLN A 1191 -5.27 14.01 -18.74
N ALA A 1192 -5.91 13.35 -17.77
CA ALA A 1192 -6.96 12.36 -17.98
C ALA A 1192 -8.33 12.95 -18.40
N PHE A 1193 -8.45 14.28 -18.48
CA PHE A 1193 -9.70 14.92 -18.92
C PHE A 1193 -10.04 14.52 -20.37
N VAL A 1194 -11.22 13.90 -20.55
CA VAL A 1194 -11.76 13.57 -21.87
C VAL A 1194 -12.92 14.52 -22.21
N PRO A 1195 -12.80 15.36 -23.25
CA PRO A 1195 -13.82 16.36 -23.58
C PRO A 1195 -15.11 15.74 -24.11
N ASP A 1196 -16.25 16.11 -23.50
CA ASP A 1196 -17.57 15.87 -24.08
C ASP A 1196 -17.94 16.98 -25.07
N LEU A 1197 -17.85 16.64 -26.35
CA LEU A 1197 -18.21 17.51 -27.48
C LEU A 1197 -19.69 17.36 -27.89
N SER A 1198 -20.55 16.73 -27.07
CA SER A 1198 -21.96 16.53 -27.41
C SER A 1198 -22.72 17.87 -27.52
N SER A 1199 -23.54 17.99 -28.56
CA SER A 1199 -24.18 19.25 -28.95
C SER A 1199 -25.64 19.32 -28.54
N SER A 1200 -25.91 19.76 -27.31
CA SER A 1200 -27.26 20.00 -26.79
C SER A 1200 -27.82 21.39 -27.16
N SER A 1201 -28.05 21.64 -28.45
CA SER A 1201 -28.80 22.84 -28.88
C SER A 1201 -30.32 22.59 -28.86
N SER A 1202 -31.08 23.34 -28.05
CA SER A 1202 -32.54 23.14 -27.93
C SER A 1202 -33.38 24.43 -27.99
N THR A 1203 -33.34 25.13 -29.13
CA THR A 1203 -34.32 26.19 -29.44
C THR A 1203 -35.64 25.60 -29.95
N GLY A 1204 -36.67 25.55 -29.10
CA GLY A 1204 -37.96 24.90 -29.40
C GLY A 1204 -39.13 25.86 -29.67
N SER A 1205 -39.73 25.82 -30.87
CA SER A 1205 -41.07 26.34 -31.20
C SER A 1205 -41.47 26.03 -32.66
N THR A 1206 -42.67 25.55 -33.04
CA THR A 1206 -43.84 25.00 -32.33
C THR A 1206 -44.73 24.19 -33.31
N ALA A 1207 -45.39 23.12 -32.84
CA ALA A 1207 -46.70 22.53 -33.28
C ALA A 1207 -46.92 22.10 -34.78
N ALA A 1208 -47.59 21.00 -35.17
CA ALA A 1208 -48.70 20.27 -34.54
C ALA A 1208 -49.09 18.93 -35.27
N SER A 1209 -49.58 17.96 -34.48
CA SER A 1209 -50.60 16.90 -34.81
C SER A 1209 -50.28 15.74 -35.78
N GLY A 1210 -50.71 14.49 -35.43
CA GLY A 1210 -50.63 13.35 -36.38
C GLY A 1210 -51.13 11.94 -35.97
N SER A 1211 -51.02 11.51 -34.69
CA SER A 1211 -51.63 10.29 -34.07
C SER A 1211 -51.50 8.88 -34.71
N SER A 1212 -50.98 7.89 -33.94
CA SER A 1212 -51.62 6.56 -33.75
C SER A 1212 -50.97 5.69 -32.64
N ALA A 1213 -51.80 5.11 -31.74
CA ALA A 1213 -51.63 3.92 -30.86
C ALA A 1213 -50.20 3.52 -30.33
N ALA A 1214 -49.91 3.53 -29.01
CA ALA A 1214 -50.32 2.58 -27.95
C ALA A 1214 -49.70 1.15 -28.12
N VAL A 1215 -49.04 0.49 -27.14
CA VAL A 1215 -49.36 0.29 -25.70
C VAL A 1215 -48.10 -0.02 -24.82
N SER A 1216 -48.07 0.53 -23.59
CA SER A 1216 -47.33 0.22 -22.32
C SER A 1216 -46.11 -0.74 -22.21
N VAL A 1217 -45.16 -0.35 -21.34
CA VAL A 1217 -44.65 -1.15 -20.18
C VAL A 1217 -44.44 -0.22 -18.96
N ASN A 1218 -44.56 -0.74 -17.73
CA ASN A 1218 -44.39 -0.01 -16.45
C ASN A 1218 -42.96 -0.07 -15.89
N SER A 1219 -42.66 0.82 -14.94
CA SER A 1219 -41.65 0.66 -13.85
C SER A 1219 -41.98 -0.56 -12.94
N PRO A 1220 -41.12 -1.05 -12.00
CA PRO A 1220 -40.40 -0.24 -10.99
C PRO A 1220 -38.97 -0.70 -10.62
N ALA A 1221 -38.31 0.09 -9.76
CA ALA A 1221 -37.15 -0.35 -8.97
C ALA A 1221 -37.59 -1.04 -7.66
N GLY A 1222 -36.77 -1.95 -7.15
CA GLY A 1222 -36.97 -2.63 -5.87
C GLY A 1222 -35.75 -3.49 -5.51
N LEU A 1223 -35.23 -3.33 -4.29
CA LEU A 1223 -33.94 -3.87 -3.84
C LEU A 1223 -33.86 -5.40 -3.67
N SER A 1224 -32.61 -5.89 -3.65
CA SER A 1224 -32.05 -6.97 -2.81
C SER A 1224 -31.68 -8.32 -3.45
N VAL A 1225 -30.58 -8.87 -2.91
CA VAL A 1225 -30.05 -10.24 -3.03
C VAL A 1225 -29.42 -10.64 -4.38
N ALA A 1226 -28.18 -10.19 -4.61
CA ALA A 1226 -27.29 -10.71 -5.64
C ALA A 1226 -26.38 -11.85 -5.12
N VAL A 1227 -26.99 -12.99 -4.76
CA VAL A 1227 -26.28 -14.27 -4.56
C VAL A 1227 -27.10 -15.35 -5.23
N VAL A 1228 -26.69 -15.80 -6.43
CA VAL A 1228 -27.03 -17.11 -7.07
C VAL A 1228 -26.50 -17.19 -8.52
N THR A 1229 -26.28 -16.07 -9.22
CA THR A 1229 -25.98 -16.09 -10.67
C THR A 1229 -24.64 -16.72 -11.05
N VAL A 1230 -23.66 -16.78 -10.14
CA VAL A 1230 -22.35 -17.41 -10.37
C VAL A 1230 -22.43 -18.95 -10.41
N LEU A 1231 -23.42 -19.55 -9.74
CA LEU A 1231 -23.57 -21.02 -9.65
C LEU A 1231 -24.25 -21.65 -10.89
N ALA A 1232 -24.76 -20.84 -11.82
CA ALA A 1232 -25.39 -21.34 -13.05
C ALA A 1232 -24.39 -21.64 -14.18
N ALA A 1233 -23.20 -21.03 -14.17
CA ALA A 1233 -22.15 -21.27 -15.15
C ALA A 1233 -21.40 -22.59 -14.89
N ILE A 1234 -21.13 -22.90 -13.62
CA ILE A 1234 -20.39 -24.10 -13.19
C ILE A 1234 -21.18 -25.39 -13.48
N ALA A 1235 -22.51 -25.32 -13.56
CA ALA A 1235 -23.38 -26.44 -13.94
C ALA A 1235 -23.42 -26.76 -15.45
N ALA A 1236 -22.60 -26.09 -16.27
CA ALA A 1236 -22.47 -26.35 -17.71
C ALA A 1236 -21.10 -26.96 -18.11
N MET A 1237 -20.20 -27.20 -17.15
CA MET A 1237 -18.86 -27.77 -17.35
C MET A 1237 -18.64 -29.11 -16.60
N VAL A 1238 -19.72 -29.78 -16.21
CA VAL A 1238 -19.75 -31.17 -15.70
C VAL A 1238 -20.84 -31.96 -16.45
#